data_AF-A0A8C8HMB3-F1
#
_entry.id   AF-A0A8C8HMB3-F1
#
_cell.length_a   1.000
_cell.length_b   1.000
_cell.length_c   1.000
_cell.angle_alpha   90.00
_cell.angle_beta   90.00
_cell.angle_gamma   90.00
#
_symmetry.space_group_name_H-M   'P 1'
#
loop_
_entity.id
_entity.type
_entity.pdbx_description
1 polymer ?
#
loop_
_entity_poly.entity_id
_entity_poly.type
_entity_poly.pdbx_seq_one_letter_code
_entity_poly.pdbx_strand_id
1 'polypeptide(L)'
;MDSSNSDKQNNTQSVNEDPAGVDNEFCPGFKDVDAFVKYGLGTVVAATKASASLPQVGDEYDLYRSFPGFQEFCETQGDGLLHCMSQIMHHHGCRAHMRDRNKLTGLEERFDLVVDSNDVILEKVGILLDDAAGVNRSQQPVMPAGFQPPKIVVSSWNRKGGDSGSGRSSETFRLLQAKNVTRPQLKFREKVDNSNTPFTPKIFVKPNAIKPLPSCRSQRPEDLDVPAALADFIHQQRTQEHVEDMFAHPYQYELDHLALPENLLSKPEPQMYKPLAETKCSFIDNLEDLVAVNEKLAKTSEFAVDLEHHSYRSFLGITCLMQISTRDEDFIIDTLELRSELYILNEAFTDPTIVKVFHGADSDIEWLQKDLGLYIVNMFDTHQASRTLNLGRHSLDHLLKLFCNVDSDKRYQLADWRIRPLPDEMFQYARADTHYLLYVYDRLRVDLWEVGNGQPALLQMVWHKSKDISLKKYMKPLFTEDSYMDLLRKQKKAFNTQQLTAFRLLYGWRDKLARQEDESTGYVLPNHMMIKISDILPKEPQGIIACCNPVPPLVRQQVNELHILVQQAREMPLLKVRHASYLITLCLHFHQEPIKPGGKKRERVASETGESTPKPNKKLMKAAVKNNEDSTTPLVFKPYDYSQSDFKVFAGTQPHVFVFVYVLSDFAQKSNACAGNRSMSFFGGKSER
;
A
#
# COMPACT_ATOMS: atom_id res chain seq x y z
N MET A 1 36.61 -55.19 58.95
CA MET A 1 36.92 -53.79 58.59
C MET A 1 36.63 -53.63 57.09
N ASP A 2 35.40 -53.73 56.59
CA ASP A 2 34.06 -53.21 57.01
C ASP A 2 33.72 -51.97 56.16
N SER A 3 32.62 -51.88 55.42
CA SER A 3 31.55 -52.87 55.14
C SER A 3 30.84 -52.56 53.81
N SER A 4 30.23 -53.60 53.20
CA SER A 4 29.08 -53.57 52.25
C SER A 4 29.01 -52.50 51.13
N ASN A 5 29.00 -52.86 49.84
CA ASN A 5 27.87 -53.44 49.07
C ASN A 5 26.60 -52.55 49.00
N SER A 6 25.90 -52.40 47.88
CA SER A 6 26.11 -52.96 46.51
C SER A 6 25.10 -52.40 45.50
N ASP A 7 25.42 -52.49 44.20
CA ASP A 7 24.49 -52.69 43.06
C ASP A 7 23.53 -51.54 42.65
N LYS A 8 23.11 -51.35 41.38
CA LYS A 8 23.29 -52.16 40.13
C LYS A 8 23.03 -51.31 38.86
N GLN A 9 23.76 -51.61 37.75
CA GLN A 9 23.33 -51.61 36.31
C GLN A 9 22.68 -50.35 35.67
N ASN A 10 22.83 -49.98 34.39
CA ASN A 10 23.54 -50.43 33.16
C ASN A 10 24.06 -49.15 32.44
N ASN A 11 25.21 -49.05 31.75
CA ASN A 11 25.84 -49.80 30.64
C ASN A 11 25.42 -49.37 29.20
N THR A 12 26.41 -49.34 28.29
CA THR A 12 26.38 -49.23 26.81
C THR A 12 25.95 -47.93 26.08
N GLN A 13 26.93 -47.29 25.42
CA GLN A 13 27.01 -46.96 23.96
C GLN A 13 25.79 -46.28 23.27
N SER A 14 25.82 -45.03 22.76
CA SER A 14 26.70 -44.31 21.78
C SER A 14 26.17 -44.32 20.33
N VAL A 15 26.21 -43.17 19.62
CA VAL A 15 26.41 -42.93 18.15
C VAL A 15 25.69 -41.64 17.67
N ASN A 16 26.29 -40.95 16.67
CA ASN A 16 25.91 -39.67 16.00
C ASN A 16 25.96 -38.42 16.90
N GLU A 17 26.56 -37.26 16.55
CA GLU A 17 26.87 -36.57 15.27
C GLU A 17 25.68 -35.85 14.61
N ASP A 18 25.55 -34.55 14.90
CA ASP A 18 24.77 -33.54 14.16
C ASP A 18 25.69 -32.36 13.78
N PRO A 19 26.01 -32.13 12.48
CA PRO A 19 26.95 -31.09 12.05
C PRO A 19 26.23 -29.83 11.52
N ALA A 20 25.68 -29.00 12.41
CA ALA A 20 24.94 -27.78 12.03
C ALA A 20 25.19 -26.55 12.94
N GLY A 21 26.44 -26.36 13.39
CA GLY A 21 26.86 -25.17 14.14
C GLY A 21 27.01 -23.93 13.26
N VAL A 22 25.90 -23.40 12.73
CA VAL A 22 25.88 -22.08 12.09
C VAL A 22 25.82 -21.02 13.18
N ASP A 23 26.91 -20.28 13.35
CA ASP A 23 26.94 -19.11 14.23
C ASP A 23 26.00 -18.03 13.66
N ASN A 24 24.87 -17.80 14.32
CA ASN A 24 24.02 -16.63 14.09
C ASN A 24 24.75 -15.38 14.61
N GLU A 25 25.63 -14.78 13.81
CA GLU A 25 26.19 -13.46 14.11
C GLU A 25 25.08 -12.40 14.01
N PHE A 26 24.74 -11.76 15.14
CA PHE A 26 23.78 -10.66 15.19
C PHE A 26 24.22 -9.46 14.33
N CYS A 27 25.53 -9.21 14.25
CA CYS A 27 26.16 -8.40 13.21
C CYS A 27 27.63 -8.85 13.03
N PRO A 28 28.32 -8.51 11.92
CA PRO A 28 29.64 -9.05 11.62
C PRO A 28 30.66 -8.92 12.77
N GLY A 29 31.11 -10.07 13.30
CA GLY A 29 32.03 -10.18 14.42
C GLY A 29 31.40 -10.11 15.82
N PHE A 30 30.07 -10.06 15.94
CA PHE A 30 29.34 -10.05 17.22
C PHE A 30 28.22 -11.09 17.23
N LYS A 31 28.33 -12.05 18.16
CA LYS A 31 27.33 -13.13 18.31
C LYS A 31 26.01 -12.63 18.89
N ASP A 32 26.06 -11.79 19.91
CA ASP A 32 24.89 -11.33 20.67
C ASP A 32 24.78 -9.80 20.74
N VAL A 33 23.55 -9.30 20.89
CA VAL A 33 23.25 -7.87 21.12
C VAL A 33 24.05 -7.32 22.31
N ASP A 34 24.11 -8.07 23.42
CA ASP A 34 24.85 -7.67 24.62
C ASP A 34 26.37 -7.57 24.38
N ALA A 35 26.92 -8.40 23.50
CA ALA A 35 28.34 -8.32 23.13
C ALA A 35 28.64 -7.05 22.33
N PHE A 36 27.77 -6.72 21.36
CA PHE A 36 27.84 -5.49 20.59
C PHE A 36 27.67 -4.24 21.47
N VAL A 37 26.65 -4.20 22.33
CA VAL A 37 26.39 -3.08 23.25
C VAL A 37 27.55 -2.87 24.22
N LYS A 38 28.10 -3.94 24.79
CA LYS A 38 29.25 -3.88 25.71
C LYS A 38 30.53 -3.36 25.03
N TYR A 39 30.78 -3.77 23.78
CA TYR A 39 31.91 -3.27 23.00
C TYR A 39 31.72 -1.80 22.58
N GLY A 40 30.52 -1.44 22.11
CA GLY A 40 30.17 -0.07 21.74
C GLY A 40 30.30 0.89 22.93
N LEU A 41 29.73 0.53 24.08
CA LEU A 41 29.86 1.31 25.31
C LEU A 41 31.32 1.46 25.76
N GLY A 42 32.11 0.38 25.72
CA GLY A 42 33.54 0.44 26.03
C GLY A 42 34.32 1.39 25.10
N THR A 43 34.00 1.37 23.82
CA THR A 43 34.60 2.25 22.80
C THR A 43 34.20 3.71 23.02
N VAL A 44 32.93 3.99 23.29
CA VAL A 44 32.43 5.34 23.61
C VAL A 44 33.09 5.87 24.88
N VAL A 45 33.15 5.09 25.97
CA VAL A 45 33.79 5.49 27.23
C VAL A 45 35.29 5.79 27.03
N ALA A 46 35.99 5.00 26.20
CA ALA A 46 37.38 5.27 25.85
C ALA A 46 37.53 6.60 25.07
N ALA A 47 36.65 6.85 24.09
CA ALA A 47 36.64 8.11 23.33
C ALA A 47 36.29 9.33 24.19
N THR A 48 35.30 9.23 25.09
CA THR A 48 34.96 10.28 26.06
C THR A 48 36.14 10.57 26.99
N LYS A 49 36.85 9.53 27.46
CA LYS A 49 38.04 9.69 28.30
C LYS A 49 39.20 10.35 27.56
N ALA A 50 39.39 10.03 26.28
CA ALA A 50 40.39 10.70 25.43
C ALA A 50 40.03 12.18 25.19
N SER A 51 38.76 12.48 24.88
CA SER A 51 38.24 13.85 24.73
C SER A 51 38.43 14.68 26.02
N ALA A 52 38.13 14.10 27.18
CA ALA A 52 38.33 14.73 28.49
C ALA A 52 39.82 14.89 28.89
N SER A 53 40.76 14.33 28.11
CA SER A 53 42.21 14.53 28.27
C SER A 53 42.81 15.57 27.31
N LEU A 54 41.99 16.19 26.46
CA LEU A 54 42.39 17.38 25.70
C LEU A 54 42.52 18.60 26.65
N PRO A 55 43.34 19.61 26.31
CA PRO A 55 43.48 20.83 27.11
C PRO A 55 42.12 21.51 27.33
N GLN A 56 41.78 21.79 28.59
CA GLN A 56 40.52 22.45 28.94
C GLN A 56 40.58 23.96 28.65
N VAL A 57 39.41 24.58 28.49
CA VAL A 57 39.28 26.00 28.12
C VAL A 57 39.97 26.90 29.16
N GLY A 58 41.07 27.52 28.74
CA GLY A 58 41.97 28.32 29.57
C GLY A 58 43.34 28.50 28.91
N ASP A 59 44.30 29.04 29.66
CA ASP A 59 45.62 29.45 29.15
C ASP A 59 46.38 28.33 28.41
N GLU A 60 46.26 27.08 28.85
CA GLU A 60 46.86 25.92 28.17
C GLU A 60 46.24 25.68 26.79
N TYR A 61 44.91 25.72 26.68
CA TYR A 61 44.23 25.53 25.39
C TYR A 61 44.56 26.65 24.41
N ASP A 62 44.60 27.91 24.84
CA ASP A 62 44.96 29.03 23.96
C ASP A 62 46.46 29.01 23.58
N LEU A 63 47.35 28.47 24.43
CA LEU A 63 48.73 28.17 24.06
C LEU A 63 48.80 27.08 22.98
N TYR A 64 48.12 25.96 23.13
CA TYR A 64 48.07 24.91 22.10
C TYR A 64 47.42 25.40 20.80
N ARG A 65 46.38 26.23 20.90
CA ARG A 65 45.72 26.88 19.77
C ARG A 65 46.63 27.82 18.98
N SER A 66 47.74 28.29 19.55
CA SER A 66 48.73 29.09 18.82
C SER A 66 49.45 28.30 17.71
N PHE A 67 49.45 26.96 17.78
CA PHE A 67 50.11 26.09 16.81
C PHE A 67 49.16 25.67 15.67
N PRO A 68 49.48 25.97 14.38
CA PRO A 68 48.59 25.66 13.25
C PRO A 68 48.21 24.17 13.14
N GLY A 69 49.15 23.25 13.38
CA GLY A 69 48.87 21.80 13.32
C GLY A 69 47.91 21.30 14.41
N PHE A 70 47.79 22.00 15.54
CA PHE A 70 46.77 21.70 16.55
C PHE A 70 45.39 22.21 16.10
N GLN A 71 45.33 23.39 15.47
CA GLN A 71 44.08 23.89 14.85
C GLN A 71 43.58 22.93 13.78
N GLU A 72 44.45 22.51 12.84
CA GLU A 72 44.13 21.59 11.75
C GLU A 72 43.66 20.21 12.25
N PHE A 73 44.32 19.68 13.29
CA PHE A 73 43.88 18.45 13.97
C PHE A 73 42.48 18.61 14.59
N CYS A 74 42.25 19.67 15.36
CA CYS A 74 40.97 19.92 16.01
C CYS A 74 39.82 20.15 15.02
N GLU A 75 40.05 20.86 13.91
CA GLU A 75 39.04 21.01 12.85
C GLU A 75 38.75 19.67 12.16
N THR A 76 39.78 18.88 11.83
CA THR A 76 39.62 17.57 11.16
C THR A 76 38.84 16.57 12.03
N GLN A 77 39.15 16.49 13.33
CA GLN A 77 38.42 15.60 14.24
C GLN A 77 37.01 16.13 14.54
N GLY A 78 36.82 17.45 14.62
CA GLY A 78 35.51 18.09 14.78
C GLY A 78 34.55 17.80 13.62
N ASP A 79 35.02 17.97 12.38
CA ASP A 79 34.22 17.68 11.17
C ASP A 79 33.90 16.18 11.03
N GLY A 80 34.73 15.30 11.60
CA GLY A 80 34.46 13.87 11.75
C GLY A 80 33.34 13.59 12.75
N LEU A 81 33.42 14.14 13.96
CA LEU A 81 32.38 13.99 15.00
C LEU A 81 31.03 14.56 14.53
N LEU A 82 31.01 15.76 13.94
CA LEU A 82 29.80 16.36 13.38
C LEU A 82 29.21 15.53 12.24
N HIS A 83 30.04 14.80 11.48
CA HIS A 83 29.55 13.87 10.47
C HIS A 83 28.88 12.63 11.07
N CYS A 84 29.47 12.03 12.11
CA CYS A 84 28.86 10.90 12.80
C CYS A 84 27.54 11.30 13.50
N MET A 85 27.49 12.46 14.16
CA MET A 85 26.24 13.01 14.72
C MET A 85 25.19 13.22 13.62
N SER A 86 25.57 13.84 12.50
CA SER A 86 24.71 14.01 11.32
C SER A 86 24.14 12.69 10.79
N GLN A 87 24.95 11.63 10.71
CA GLN A 87 24.51 10.29 10.29
C GLN A 87 23.50 9.67 11.26
N ILE A 88 23.75 9.75 12.57
CA ILE A 88 22.82 9.24 13.61
C ILE A 88 21.48 9.99 13.55
N MET A 89 21.52 11.33 13.51
CA MET A 89 20.33 12.17 13.38
C MET A 89 19.55 11.83 12.10
N HIS A 90 20.24 11.61 10.97
CA HIS A 90 19.60 11.22 9.72
C HIS A 90 18.93 9.84 9.81
N HIS A 91 19.58 8.85 10.41
CA HIS A 91 19.03 7.50 10.60
C HIS A 91 17.72 7.52 11.41
N HIS A 92 17.65 8.35 12.46
CA HIS A 92 16.42 8.52 13.25
C HIS A 92 15.37 9.47 12.61
N GLY A 93 15.64 10.01 11.42
CA GLY A 93 14.73 10.88 10.67
C GLY A 93 14.73 12.35 11.09
N CYS A 94 15.73 12.78 11.87
CA CYS A 94 15.87 14.13 12.40
C CYS A 94 16.65 15.06 11.44
N ARG A 95 16.67 16.36 11.74
CA ARG A 95 17.33 17.39 10.91
C ARG A 95 18.87 17.25 10.98
N ALA A 96 19.48 16.71 9.94
CA ALA A 96 20.89 16.27 9.97
C ALA A 96 21.96 17.32 9.58
N HIS A 97 21.64 18.59 9.32
CA HIS A 97 22.57 19.53 8.66
C HIS A 97 23.57 20.24 9.60
N MET A 98 24.34 19.45 10.35
CA MET A 98 25.33 19.93 11.34
C MET A 98 26.61 20.55 10.72
N ARG A 99 26.84 20.39 9.41
CA ARG A 99 28.12 20.69 8.73
C ARG A 99 28.31 22.13 8.25
N ASP A 100 27.28 22.98 8.25
CA ASP A 100 27.45 24.36 7.74
C ASP A 100 28.26 25.22 8.71
N ARG A 101 29.39 25.76 8.24
CA ARG A 101 30.32 26.61 9.02
C ARG A 101 30.03 28.11 8.89
N ASN A 102 28.88 28.48 8.32
CA ASN A 102 28.35 29.85 8.32
C ASN A 102 28.26 30.42 9.75
N LYS A 103 28.95 31.55 10.00
CA LYS A 103 28.97 32.27 11.29
C LYS A 103 27.63 32.96 11.67
N LEU A 104 26.57 32.70 10.91
CA LEU A 104 25.23 33.26 11.11
C LEU A 104 24.29 32.30 11.83
N THR A 105 24.53 30.98 11.76
CA THR A 105 23.79 29.99 12.56
C THR A 105 24.54 29.68 13.85
N GLY A 106 23.88 29.94 14.98
CA GLY A 106 24.49 30.00 16.30
C GLY A 106 25.07 28.68 16.79
N LEU A 107 25.89 28.74 17.85
CA LEU A 107 26.24 27.53 18.61
C LEU A 107 24.99 26.97 19.32
N GLU A 108 24.12 27.87 19.78
CA GLU A 108 22.85 27.59 20.46
C GLU A 108 21.88 26.82 19.54
N GLU A 109 21.60 27.32 18.33
CA GLU A 109 20.72 26.65 17.35
C GLU A 109 21.16 25.22 17.00
N ARG A 110 22.48 24.92 17.06
CA ARG A 110 23.03 23.58 16.83
C ARG A 110 22.86 22.67 18.05
N PHE A 111 22.89 23.24 19.24
CA PHE A 111 22.61 22.53 20.49
C PHE A 111 21.11 22.20 20.57
N ASP A 112 20.24 23.16 20.28
CA ASP A 112 18.79 22.98 20.20
C ASP A 112 18.42 21.86 19.20
N LEU A 113 19.08 21.83 18.02
CA LEU A 113 18.90 20.76 17.02
C LEU A 113 19.24 19.35 17.56
N VAL A 114 20.18 19.25 18.48
CA VAL A 114 20.56 17.99 19.15
C VAL A 114 19.58 17.65 20.28
N VAL A 115 19.07 18.64 21.01
CA VAL A 115 17.99 18.44 22.00
C VAL A 115 16.71 17.95 21.32
N ASP A 116 16.23 18.64 20.30
CA ASP A 116 15.08 18.23 19.45
C ASP A 116 15.24 16.78 18.96
N SER A 117 16.45 16.40 18.53
CA SER A 117 16.73 15.07 18.01
C SER A 117 16.75 14.00 19.11
N ASN A 118 17.27 14.33 20.29
CA ASN A 118 17.25 13.44 21.46
C ASN A 118 15.82 13.21 21.95
N ASP A 119 14.99 14.25 22.03
CA ASP A 119 13.59 14.13 22.46
C ASP A 119 12.79 13.22 21.51
N VAL A 120 12.97 13.36 20.18
CA VAL A 120 12.36 12.46 19.17
C VAL A 120 12.86 11.01 19.28
N ILE A 121 14.11 10.79 19.71
CA ILE A 121 14.65 9.45 19.95
C ILE A 121 14.07 8.86 21.25
N LEU A 122 13.99 9.66 22.32
CA LEU A 122 13.44 9.24 23.62
C LEU A 122 11.93 8.98 23.56
N GLU A 123 11.16 9.77 22.80
CA GLU A 123 9.74 9.50 22.54
C GLU A 123 9.55 8.13 21.86
N LYS A 124 10.36 7.82 20.83
CA LYS A 124 10.34 6.51 20.15
C LYS A 124 10.72 5.37 21.09
N VAL A 125 11.73 5.56 21.95
CA VAL A 125 12.12 4.58 22.97
C VAL A 125 10.98 4.36 23.98
N GLY A 126 10.29 5.42 24.41
CA GLY A 126 9.11 5.32 25.28
C GLY A 126 8.00 4.49 24.66
N ILE A 127 7.60 4.81 23.42
CA ILE A 127 6.57 4.06 22.67
C ILE A 127 6.94 2.58 22.54
N LEU A 128 8.19 2.27 22.17
CA LEU A 128 8.67 0.89 22.03
C LEU A 128 8.71 0.13 23.37
N LEU A 129 9.01 0.82 24.48
CA LEU A 129 8.95 0.23 25.83
C LEU A 129 7.51 -0.02 26.28
N ASP A 130 6.57 0.89 26.02
CA ASP A 130 5.15 0.72 26.35
C ASP A 130 4.50 -0.42 25.54
N ASP A 131 4.88 -0.58 24.27
CA ASP A 131 4.47 -1.71 23.43
C ASP A 131 5.10 -3.03 23.90
N ALA A 132 6.41 -3.05 24.21
CA ALA A 132 7.11 -4.25 24.71
C ALA A 132 6.63 -4.69 26.10
N ALA A 133 6.30 -3.73 26.98
CA ALA A 133 5.67 -3.98 28.28
C ALA A 133 4.17 -4.33 28.17
N GLY A 134 3.58 -4.24 26.97
CA GLY A 134 2.18 -4.56 26.72
C GLY A 134 1.17 -3.60 27.36
N VAL A 135 1.58 -2.38 27.72
CA VAL A 135 0.71 -1.38 28.36
C VAL A 135 -0.47 -1.02 27.45
N ASN A 136 -0.22 -0.99 26.13
CA ASN A 136 -1.25 -0.83 25.09
C ASN A 136 -2.26 -1.99 24.96
N ARG A 137 -2.13 -3.09 25.73
CA ARG A 137 -3.14 -4.19 25.73
C ARG A 137 -4.29 -4.01 26.73
N SER A 138 -4.22 -3.11 27.71
CA SER A 138 -5.22 -3.11 28.81
C SER A 138 -5.65 -1.77 29.42
N GLN A 139 -5.21 -0.61 28.90
CA GLN A 139 -5.82 0.66 29.32
C GLN A 139 -7.17 0.91 28.63
N GLN A 140 -8.27 0.48 29.26
CA GLN A 140 -9.46 1.34 29.25
C GLN A 140 -9.06 2.67 29.91
N PRO A 141 -9.31 3.84 29.30
CA PRO A 141 -8.92 5.11 29.89
C PRO A 141 -9.67 5.31 31.20
N VAL A 142 -8.94 5.35 32.32
CA VAL A 142 -9.52 5.56 33.66
C VAL A 142 -10.00 7.02 33.74
N MET A 143 -11.27 7.20 33.43
CA MET A 143 -11.94 8.50 33.40
C MET A 143 -11.90 9.16 34.79
N PRO A 144 -11.49 10.45 34.90
CA PRO A 144 -11.59 11.17 36.16
C PRO A 144 -13.02 11.18 36.70
N ALA A 145 -13.16 10.90 38.00
CA ALA A 145 -14.45 10.76 38.67
C ALA A 145 -15.30 12.03 38.55
N GLY A 146 -16.29 12.01 37.65
CA GLY A 146 -17.16 13.15 37.33
C GLY A 146 -17.50 13.27 35.85
N PHE A 147 -16.66 12.74 34.96
CA PHE A 147 -16.94 12.76 33.51
C PHE A 147 -17.92 11.64 33.11
N GLN A 148 -19.20 12.00 32.93
CA GLN A 148 -20.12 11.11 32.21
C GLN A 148 -19.73 11.06 30.72
N PRO A 149 -19.83 9.89 30.05
CA PRO A 149 -19.63 9.83 28.61
C PRO A 149 -20.66 10.72 27.90
N PRO A 150 -20.25 11.54 26.90
CA PRO A 150 -21.19 12.39 26.20
C PRO A 150 -22.26 11.53 25.51
N LYS A 151 -23.53 11.82 25.78
CA LYS A 151 -24.68 11.16 25.12
C LYS A 151 -24.47 11.18 23.61
N ILE A 152 -24.80 10.09 22.93
CA ILE A 152 -24.58 9.91 21.50
C ILE A 152 -25.37 10.98 20.72
N VAL A 153 -24.70 12.08 20.36
CA VAL A 153 -25.26 13.12 19.50
C VAL A 153 -25.24 12.59 18.07
N VAL A 154 -26.40 12.09 17.63
CA VAL A 154 -26.62 11.68 16.24
C VAL A 154 -26.48 12.92 15.35
N SER A 155 -25.47 12.95 14.48
CA SER A 155 -25.19 14.07 13.58
C SER A 155 -26.36 14.30 12.62
N SER A 156 -26.93 15.50 12.66
CA SER A 156 -28.23 15.84 12.06
C SER A 156 -28.23 16.06 10.54
N TRP A 157 -27.48 15.24 9.79
CA TRP A 157 -27.31 15.36 8.33
C TRP A 157 -28.23 14.46 7.50
N ASN A 158 -28.91 13.48 8.12
CA ASN A 158 -29.79 12.53 7.42
C ASN A 158 -31.30 12.86 7.48
N ARG A 159 -31.70 14.06 7.96
CA ARG A 159 -33.10 14.50 7.89
C ARG A 159 -33.42 15.04 6.50
N LYS A 160 -33.85 14.16 5.59
CA LYS A 160 -34.63 14.59 4.42
C LYS A 160 -35.86 15.36 4.91
N GLY A 161 -36.16 16.49 4.29
CA GLY A 161 -37.39 17.24 4.57
C GLY A 161 -38.61 16.34 4.31
N GLY A 162 -39.59 16.40 5.21
CA GLY A 162 -40.77 15.55 5.13
C GLY A 162 -41.72 16.00 4.01
N ASP A 163 -42.28 15.02 3.31
CA ASP A 163 -43.56 15.13 2.64
C ASP A 163 -44.45 13.95 3.09
N SER A 164 -45.76 14.12 3.08
CA SER A 164 -46.69 13.30 3.86
C SER A 164 -47.34 12.16 3.08
N GLY A 165 -47.19 10.91 3.53
CA GLY A 165 -48.03 9.81 3.04
C GLY A 165 -47.59 8.39 3.43
N SER A 166 -48.51 7.64 4.03
CA SER A 166 -48.45 6.19 4.31
C SER A 166 -47.42 5.71 5.36
N GLY A 167 -47.80 4.67 6.10
CA GLY A 167 -47.03 4.14 7.21
C GLY A 167 -46.00 3.09 6.79
N ARG A 168 -44.72 3.37 7.07
CA ARG A 168 -43.64 2.37 7.07
C ARG A 168 -42.70 2.71 8.24
N SER A 169 -42.28 1.72 9.01
CA SER A 169 -41.41 1.94 10.18
C SER A 169 -40.10 2.60 9.75
N SER A 170 -39.79 3.76 10.33
CA SER A 170 -38.51 4.43 10.11
C SER A 170 -37.44 3.80 10.98
N GLU A 171 -36.91 2.65 10.54
CA GLU A 171 -35.71 2.09 11.13
C GLU A 171 -34.56 3.09 11.02
N THR A 172 -33.97 3.43 12.16
CA THR A 172 -32.92 4.45 12.24
C THR A 172 -31.60 3.84 11.80
N PHE A 173 -31.09 4.28 10.65
CA PHE A 173 -29.91 3.73 9.98
C PHE A 173 -28.67 3.69 10.89
N ARG A 174 -28.40 2.52 11.49
CA ARG A 174 -27.21 2.26 12.32
C ARG A 174 -26.10 1.69 11.44
N LEU A 175 -25.25 2.53 10.88
CA LEU A 175 -23.93 2.06 10.44
C LEU A 175 -23.16 1.60 11.68
N LEU A 176 -22.82 0.31 11.77
CA LEU A 176 -22.00 -0.25 12.86
C LEU A 176 -20.51 0.13 12.68
N GLN A 177 -20.21 1.42 12.70
CA GLN A 177 -18.85 1.93 12.79
C GLN A 177 -18.35 1.76 14.23
N ALA A 178 -17.76 0.61 14.53
CA ALA A 178 -17.21 0.31 15.84
C ALA A 178 -15.91 1.10 16.10
N LYS A 179 -16.08 2.28 16.70
CA LYS A 179 -15.02 3.30 16.87
C LYS A 179 -13.74 2.81 17.55
N ASN A 180 -13.83 1.73 18.33
CA ASN A 180 -12.75 1.21 19.18
C ASN A 180 -12.39 -0.26 18.88
N VAL A 181 -12.59 -0.78 17.65
CA VAL A 181 -12.09 -2.11 17.28
C VAL A 181 -10.57 -2.10 17.18
N THR A 182 -9.90 -2.81 18.11
CA THR A 182 -8.47 -3.12 18.06
C THR A 182 -8.14 -3.81 16.74
N ARG A 183 -7.01 -3.44 16.14
CA ARG A 183 -6.64 -3.91 14.80
C ARG A 183 -6.26 -5.40 14.84
N PRO A 184 -6.99 -6.30 14.14
CA PRO A 184 -6.68 -7.74 14.15
C PRO A 184 -5.28 -8.03 13.61
N GLN A 185 -4.74 -7.17 12.75
CA GLN A 185 -3.39 -7.34 12.19
C GLN A 185 -2.28 -7.38 13.25
N LEU A 186 -2.53 -6.82 14.45
CA LEU A 186 -1.60 -6.86 15.58
C LEU A 186 -1.52 -8.23 16.28
N LYS A 187 -2.39 -9.19 15.91
CA LYS A 187 -2.35 -10.59 16.36
C LYS A 187 -1.70 -11.54 15.35
N PHE A 188 -1.54 -11.15 14.09
CA PHE A 188 -1.13 -12.09 13.03
C PHE A 188 0.29 -12.61 13.28
N ARG A 189 0.49 -13.93 13.13
CA ARG A 189 1.81 -14.58 13.27
C ARG A 189 2.81 -14.06 12.23
N GLU A 190 2.33 -13.82 11.01
CA GLU A 190 3.08 -13.16 9.94
C GLU A 190 2.65 -11.69 9.83
N LYS A 191 3.62 -10.76 9.89
CA LYS A 191 3.37 -9.34 9.63
C LYS A 191 2.99 -9.12 8.17
N VAL A 192 2.00 -8.27 7.91
CA VAL A 192 1.55 -7.93 6.54
C VAL A 192 2.65 -7.17 5.80
N ASP A 193 3.10 -7.71 4.67
CA ASP A 193 4.08 -7.06 3.80
C ASP A 193 3.42 -6.05 2.84
N ASN A 194 3.46 -4.78 3.24
CA ASN A 194 3.01 -3.64 2.45
C ASN A 194 4.12 -2.98 1.60
N SER A 195 5.32 -3.58 1.52
CA SER A 195 6.44 -3.02 0.77
C SER A 195 6.13 -2.86 -0.73
N ASN A 196 6.95 -2.05 -1.43
CA ASN A 196 6.82 -1.84 -2.87
C ASN A 196 7.41 -2.99 -3.73
N THR A 197 7.67 -4.15 -3.13
CA THR A 197 8.08 -5.37 -3.83
C THR A 197 6.87 -6.01 -4.54
N PRO A 198 7.06 -6.79 -5.62
CA PRO A 198 6.00 -7.60 -6.22
C PRO A 198 5.34 -8.57 -5.22
N PHE A 199 4.13 -9.05 -5.53
CA PHE A 199 3.49 -10.09 -4.73
C PHE A 199 4.14 -11.45 -5.00
N THR A 200 4.58 -12.14 -3.94
CA THR A 200 5.02 -13.54 -4.01
C THR A 200 3.87 -14.43 -3.51
N PRO A 201 3.48 -15.49 -4.25
CA PRO A 201 2.46 -16.44 -3.79
C PRO A 201 2.77 -17.02 -2.40
N LYS A 202 1.76 -17.05 -1.52
CA LYS A 202 1.91 -17.58 -0.15
C LYS A 202 1.94 -19.11 -0.08
N ILE A 203 1.46 -19.80 -1.11
CA ILE A 203 1.31 -21.26 -1.13
C ILE A 203 2.66 -21.97 -0.98
N PHE A 204 2.70 -22.99 -0.12
CA PHE A 204 3.90 -23.79 0.15
C PHE A 204 3.65 -25.31 0.06
N VAL A 205 2.41 -25.77 0.23
CA VAL A 205 1.94 -27.10 -0.16
C VAL A 205 0.93 -26.93 -1.30
N LYS A 206 1.09 -27.69 -2.39
CA LYS A 206 0.19 -27.68 -3.55
C LYS A 206 -0.54 -29.03 -3.66
N PRO A 207 -1.71 -29.22 -3.01
CA PRO A 207 -2.54 -30.40 -3.24
C PRO A 207 -3.08 -30.40 -4.69
N ASN A 208 -3.59 -31.54 -5.16
CA ASN A 208 -4.19 -31.70 -6.49
C ASN A 208 -3.29 -31.27 -7.68
N ALA A 209 -1.97 -31.26 -7.48
CA ALA A 209 -1.00 -30.79 -8.47
C ALA A 209 -0.79 -31.78 -9.62
N ILE A 210 -0.82 -31.27 -10.85
CA ILE A 210 -0.37 -31.96 -12.06
C ILE A 210 1.00 -31.40 -12.50
N LYS A 211 1.21 -30.07 -12.40
CA LYS A 211 2.54 -29.44 -12.42
C LYS A 211 3.03 -29.25 -10.98
N PRO A 212 4.17 -29.82 -10.57
CA PRO A 212 4.77 -29.57 -9.26
C PRO A 212 5.00 -28.08 -8.98
N LEU A 213 4.94 -27.68 -7.71
CA LEU A 213 5.27 -26.32 -7.28
C LEU A 213 6.78 -26.08 -7.52
N PRO A 214 7.20 -24.95 -8.13
CA PRO A 214 8.61 -24.72 -8.47
C PRO A 214 9.48 -24.64 -7.21
N SER A 215 10.56 -25.42 -7.19
CA SER A 215 11.48 -25.60 -6.05
C SER A 215 12.42 -24.40 -5.84
N CYS A 216 11.88 -23.19 -5.70
CA CYS A 216 12.64 -21.96 -5.47
C CYS A 216 12.15 -21.21 -4.21
N ARG A 217 12.25 -21.87 -3.05
CA ARG A 217 12.34 -21.21 -1.74
C ARG A 217 13.71 -21.43 -1.10
N SER A 218 14.76 -21.27 -1.91
CA SER A 218 16.06 -20.84 -1.38
C SER A 218 15.85 -19.56 -0.56
N GLN A 219 16.56 -19.41 0.55
CA GLN A 219 16.38 -18.28 1.46
C GLN A 219 16.53 -16.93 0.75
N ARG A 220 15.81 -15.92 1.25
CA ARG A 220 15.80 -14.60 0.63
C ARG A 220 17.23 -14.00 0.73
N PRO A 221 17.78 -13.36 -0.32
CA PRO A 221 19.12 -12.75 -0.25
C PRO A 221 19.25 -11.51 0.66
N GLU A 222 18.27 -11.25 1.54
CA GLU A 222 18.32 -10.25 2.61
C GLU A 222 19.02 -10.79 3.88
N ASP A 223 19.33 -12.09 3.93
CA ASP A 223 20.29 -12.71 4.86
C ASP A 223 21.77 -12.51 4.40
N LEU A 224 22.03 -11.54 3.51
CA LEU A 224 23.37 -11.16 3.01
C LEU A 224 23.48 -9.63 2.95
N ASP A 225 24.54 -9.06 3.53
CA ASP A 225 24.83 -7.62 3.59
C ASP A 225 25.12 -7.00 2.21
N VAL A 226 24.06 -6.76 1.43
CA VAL A 226 24.10 -6.14 0.11
C VAL A 226 23.39 -4.78 0.17
N PRO A 227 24.07 -3.65 -0.12
CA PRO A 227 23.43 -2.34 -0.17
C PRO A 227 22.25 -2.32 -1.14
N ALA A 228 21.13 -1.67 -0.77
CA ALA A 228 19.85 -1.77 -1.49
C ALA A 228 19.95 -1.56 -3.02
N ALA A 229 20.73 -0.58 -3.49
CA ALA A 229 20.94 -0.32 -4.92
C ALA A 229 21.66 -1.47 -5.67
N LEU A 230 22.44 -2.30 -4.96
CA LEU A 230 23.07 -3.50 -5.50
C LEU A 230 22.19 -4.75 -5.31
N ALA A 231 21.31 -4.77 -4.29
CA ALA A 231 20.29 -5.79 -4.14
C ALA A 231 19.29 -5.73 -5.31
N ASP A 232 18.84 -4.53 -5.70
CA ASP A 232 18.05 -4.30 -6.91
C ASP A 232 18.77 -4.80 -8.18
N PHE A 233 20.08 -4.57 -8.30
CA PHE A 233 20.87 -5.00 -9.46
C PHE A 233 21.09 -6.52 -9.51
N ILE A 234 21.33 -7.16 -8.36
CA ILE A 234 21.45 -8.62 -8.25
C ILE A 234 20.09 -9.31 -8.46
N HIS A 235 18.98 -8.66 -8.07
CA HIS A 235 17.64 -9.08 -8.45
C HIS A 235 17.49 -8.99 -9.98
N GLN A 236 17.82 -7.84 -10.59
CA GLN A 236 17.76 -7.63 -12.04
C GLN A 236 18.61 -8.64 -12.83
N GLN A 237 19.81 -9.02 -12.37
CA GLN A 237 20.60 -10.06 -13.05
C GLN A 237 20.01 -11.47 -12.91
N ARG A 238 19.43 -11.83 -11.76
CA ARG A 238 18.70 -13.11 -11.61
C ARG A 238 17.39 -13.12 -12.41
N THR A 239 16.84 -11.94 -12.77
CA THR A 239 15.51 -11.86 -13.39
C THR A 239 15.40 -12.29 -14.86
N GLN A 240 16.50 -12.66 -15.53
CA GLN A 240 16.49 -12.86 -16.99
C GLN A 240 16.01 -14.24 -17.49
N GLU A 241 16.03 -15.30 -16.68
CA GLU A 241 15.66 -16.67 -17.16
C GLU A 241 14.62 -17.43 -16.30
N HIS A 242 14.36 -17.03 -15.04
CA HIS A 242 13.50 -17.82 -14.12
C HIS A 242 12.28 -17.09 -13.51
N VAL A 243 11.99 -15.86 -13.93
CA VAL A 243 10.95 -15.01 -13.29
C VAL A 243 9.53 -15.41 -13.62
N GLU A 244 9.27 -15.76 -14.89
CA GLU A 244 7.89 -15.98 -15.36
C GLU A 244 7.19 -17.11 -14.60
N ASP A 245 7.93 -18.17 -14.25
CA ASP A 245 7.41 -19.33 -13.52
C ASP A 245 7.40 -19.12 -11.98
N MET A 246 8.28 -18.27 -11.43
CA MET A 246 8.29 -17.94 -9.99
C MET A 246 7.14 -17.03 -9.58
N PHE A 247 6.75 -16.10 -10.47
CA PHE A 247 5.56 -15.25 -10.29
C PHE A 247 4.35 -15.76 -11.10
N ALA A 248 4.35 -17.00 -11.58
CA ALA A 248 3.20 -17.60 -12.26
C ALA A 248 1.98 -17.75 -11.34
N HIS A 249 0.81 -17.99 -11.93
CA HIS A 249 -0.33 -18.49 -11.15
C HIS A 249 -0.04 -19.96 -10.76
N PRO A 250 0.03 -20.34 -9.46
CA PRO A 250 0.47 -21.67 -9.05
C PRO A 250 -0.34 -22.84 -9.64
N TYR A 251 -1.63 -22.60 -9.95
CA TYR A 251 -2.53 -23.58 -10.60
C TYR A 251 -2.84 -23.25 -12.08
N GLN A 252 -1.99 -22.47 -12.77
CA GLN A 252 -2.16 -22.15 -14.20
C GLN A 252 -2.39 -23.41 -15.04
N TYR A 253 -1.51 -24.41 -14.86
CA TYR A 253 -1.51 -25.62 -15.66
C TYR A 253 -2.77 -26.46 -15.42
N GLU A 254 -3.16 -26.64 -14.16
CA GLU A 254 -4.35 -27.38 -13.75
C GLU A 254 -5.65 -26.73 -14.26
N LEU A 255 -5.73 -25.39 -14.23
CA LEU A 255 -6.87 -24.65 -14.78
C LEU A 255 -6.95 -24.78 -16.29
N ASP A 256 -5.84 -24.65 -17.02
CA ASP A 256 -5.83 -24.73 -18.48
C ASP A 256 -6.09 -26.14 -19.03
N HIS A 257 -5.81 -27.19 -18.25
CA HIS A 257 -6.09 -28.59 -18.61
C HIS A 257 -7.35 -29.15 -17.93
N LEU A 258 -8.19 -28.30 -17.33
CA LEU A 258 -9.42 -28.71 -16.64
C LEU A 258 -10.46 -29.28 -17.63
N ALA A 259 -10.63 -30.61 -17.61
CA ALA A 259 -11.72 -31.28 -18.31
C ALA A 259 -12.98 -31.33 -17.41
N LEU A 260 -14.10 -30.82 -17.92
CA LEU A 260 -15.39 -30.90 -17.22
C LEU A 260 -16.03 -32.28 -17.44
N PRO A 261 -16.40 -33.03 -16.38
CA PRO A 261 -17.11 -34.30 -16.52
C PRO A 261 -18.53 -34.11 -17.07
N GLU A 262 -19.03 -35.12 -17.80
CA GLU A 262 -20.26 -35.03 -18.60
C GLU A 262 -21.52 -34.76 -17.76
N ASN A 263 -21.55 -35.15 -16.48
CA ASN A 263 -22.65 -34.88 -15.55
C ASN A 263 -22.85 -33.37 -15.26
N LEU A 264 -21.77 -32.58 -15.28
CA LEU A 264 -21.88 -31.12 -15.13
C LEU A 264 -22.47 -30.46 -16.39
N LEU A 265 -22.23 -31.10 -17.55
CA LEU A 265 -22.67 -30.68 -18.87
C LEU A 265 -24.06 -31.20 -19.26
N SER A 266 -24.68 -32.10 -18.49
CA SER A 266 -26.06 -32.56 -18.70
C SER A 266 -27.08 -31.62 -18.05
N LYS A 267 -28.37 -31.82 -18.36
CA LYS A 267 -29.45 -31.12 -17.63
C LYS A 267 -29.41 -31.52 -16.15
N PRO A 268 -29.33 -30.58 -15.19
CA PRO A 268 -29.42 -30.89 -13.77
C PRO A 268 -30.87 -31.06 -13.32
N GLU A 269 -31.04 -31.78 -12.22
CA GLU A 269 -32.26 -31.78 -11.41
C GLU A 269 -32.04 -30.83 -10.22
N PRO A 270 -32.77 -29.69 -10.11
CA PRO A 270 -32.49 -28.72 -9.05
C PRO A 270 -32.82 -29.23 -7.66
N GLN A 271 -31.82 -29.33 -6.79
CA GLN A 271 -32.01 -29.64 -5.39
C GLN A 271 -32.40 -28.37 -4.63
N MET A 272 -33.62 -28.34 -4.11
CA MET A 272 -34.14 -27.24 -3.30
C MET A 272 -33.24 -26.98 -2.08
N TYR A 273 -32.99 -25.71 -1.77
CA TYR A 273 -32.33 -25.35 -0.50
C TYR A 273 -33.17 -25.81 0.70
N LYS A 274 -32.49 -26.21 1.78
CA LYS A 274 -33.13 -26.49 3.07
C LYS A 274 -33.57 -25.18 3.75
N PRO A 275 -34.59 -25.18 4.63
CA PRO A 275 -34.93 -23.97 5.40
C PRO A 275 -33.78 -23.52 6.32
N LEU A 276 -33.53 -22.20 6.40
CA LEU A 276 -32.53 -21.59 7.31
C LEU A 276 -32.70 -22.01 8.79
N ALA A 277 -33.93 -22.31 9.21
CA ALA A 277 -34.25 -22.73 10.58
C ALA A 277 -33.96 -24.21 10.87
N GLU A 278 -33.91 -25.05 9.83
CA GLU A 278 -33.62 -26.50 9.93
C GLU A 278 -32.16 -26.82 9.60
N THR A 279 -31.52 -25.95 8.81
CA THR A 279 -30.13 -26.09 8.39
C THR A 279 -29.20 -25.70 9.54
N LYS A 280 -28.27 -26.59 9.90
CA LYS A 280 -27.25 -26.30 10.92
C LYS A 280 -26.25 -25.28 10.36
N CYS A 281 -25.99 -24.23 11.14
CA CYS A 281 -24.91 -23.28 10.88
C CYS A 281 -23.85 -23.39 11.98
N SER A 282 -22.57 -23.34 11.61
CA SER A 282 -21.43 -23.50 12.53
C SER A 282 -20.46 -22.32 12.37
N PHE A 283 -20.03 -21.73 13.49
CA PHE A 283 -18.93 -20.75 13.49
C PHE A 283 -17.61 -21.49 13.71
N ILE A 284 -16.56 -21.12 12.97
CA ILE A 284 -15.29 -21.83 12.90
C ILE A 284 -14.15 -20.84 13.17
N ASP A 285 -13.50 -20.96 14.34
CA ASP A 285 -12.42 -20.07 14.81
C ASP A 285 -11.13 -20.81 15.20
N ASN A 286 -11.14 -22.14 15.17
CA ASN A 286 -10.05 -23.02 15.59
C ASN A 286 -9.68 -24.04 14.50
N LEU A 287 -8.47 -24.59 14.58
CA LEU A 287 -7.89 -25.47 13.56
C LEU A 287 -8.60 -26.83 13.48
N GLU A 288 -9.06 -27.38 14.61
CA GLU A 288 -9.70 -28.70 14.67
C GLU A 288 -11.03 -28.70 13.91
N ASP A 289 -11.88 -27.70 14.15
CA ASP A 289 -13.12 -27.49 13.40
C ASP A 289 -12.85 -27.15 11.92
N LEU A 290 -11.78 -26.41 11.60
CA LEU A 290 -11.42 -26.10 10.21
C LEU A 290 -10.99 -27.36 9.42
N VAL A 291 -10.22 -28.26 10.04
CA VAL A 291 -9.89 -29.57 9.46
C VAL A 291 -11.15 -30.41 9.27
N ALA A 292 -12.05 -30.44 10.27
CA ALA A 292 -13.33 -31.14 10.16
C ALA A 292 -14.26 -30.57 9.07
N VAL A 293 -14.19 -29.27 8.78
CA VAL A 293 -14.85 -28.65 7.61
C VAL A 293 -14.20 -29.11 6.31
N ASN A 294 -12.88 -29.01 6.16
CA ASN A 294 -12.16 -29.47 4.96
C ASN A 294 -12.47 -30.94 4.64
N GLU A 295 -12.46 -31.81 5.66
CA GLU A 295 -12.85 -33.21 5.57
C GLU A 295 -14.29 -33.45 5.10
N LYS A 296 -15.23 -32.52 5.35
CA LYS A 296 -16.59 -32.58 4.80
C LYS A 296 -16.61 -32.11 3.35
N LEU A 297 -15.97 -30.99 3.05
CA LEU A 297 -15.95 -30.41 1.69
C LEU A 297 -15.35 -31.39 0.68
N ALA A 298 -14.26 -32.08 1.04
CA ALA A 298 -13.64 -33.14 0.24
C ALA A 298 -14.54 -34.38 -0.02
N LYS A 299 -15.73 -34.44 0.59
CA LYS A 299 -16.75 -35.50 0.41
C LYS A 299 -18.01 -34.98 -0.30
N THR A 300 -18.04 -33.70 -0.72
CA THR A 300 -19.14 -33.08 -1.48
C THR A 300 -18.84 -33.01 -2.97
N SER A 301 -19.88 -33.02 -3.82
CA SER A 301 -19.75 -32.76 -5.26
C SER A 301 -19.70 -31.27 -5.60
N GLU A 302 -20.31 -30.41 -4.76
CA GLU A 302 -20.23 -28.97 -4.88
C GLU A 302 -20.48 -28.25 -3.55
N PHE A 303 -19.88 -27.06 -3.40
CA PHE A 303 -20.14 -26.15 -2.29
C PHE A 303 -20.08 -24.69 -2.74
N ALA A 304 -20.86 -23.83 -2.08
CA ALA A 304 -20.89 -22.39 -2.29
C ALA A 304 -19.86 -21.70 -1.39
N VAL A 305 -19.24 -20.62 -1.89
CA VAL A 305 -18.25 -19.81 -1.15
C VAL A 305 -18.52 -18.32 -1.38
N ASP A 306 -18.33 -17.52 -0.33
CA ASP A 306 -18.32 -16.05 -0.36
C ASP A 306 -17.33 -15.49 0.69
N LEU A 307 -16.94 -14.22 0.60
CA LEU A 307 -15.99 -13.57 1.52
C LEU A 307 -16.45 -12.18 1.95
N GLU A 308 -16.20 -11.83 3.20
CA GLU A 308 -16.32 -10.44 3.67
C GLU A 308 -14.95 -9.77 3.84
N HIS A 309 -14.82 -8.54 3.34
CA HIS A 309 -13.55 -7.82 3.23
C HIS A 309 -13.59 -6.42 3.85
N HIS A 310 -12.49 -6.04 4.51
CA HIS A 310 -12.33 -4.72 5.09
C HIS A 310 -11.10 -3.99 4.52
N SER A 311 -11.34 -2.85 3.88
CA SER A 311 -10.31 -2.03 3.20
C SER A 311 -10.05 -0.66 3.83
N TYR A 312 -10.77 -0.25 4.87
CA TYR A 312 -10.61 1.11 5.44
C TYR A 312 -9.46 1.21 6.46
N ARG A 313 -9.24 0.15 7.25
CA ARG A 313 -8.20 0.05 8.30
C ARG A 313 -7.12 -0.99 8.01
N SER A 314 -6.73 -1.09 6.74
CA SER A 314 -5.57 -1.83 6.21
C SER A 314 -5.17 -1.20 4.88
N PHE A 315 -3.90 -1.32 4.46
CA PHE A 315 -3.40 -0.76 3.21
C PHE A 315 -3.83 -1.60 1.98
N LEU A 316 -3.62 -2.92 2.04
CA LEU A 316 -4.04 -3.87 0.99
C LEU A 316 -5.45 -4.44 1.23
N GLY A 317 -6.09 -4.03 2.33
CA GLY A 317 -7.31 -4.61 2.86
C GLY A 317 -7.12 -6.03 3.39
N ILE A 318 -8.09 -6.52 4.16
CA ILE A 318 -8.06 -7.84 4.80
C ILE A 318 -9.40 -8.55 4.66
N THR A 319 -9.38 -9.81 4.20
CA THR A 319 -10.51 -10.73 4.38
C THR A 319 -10.75 -10.93 5.87
N CYS A 320 -12.00 -10.75 6.29
CA CYS A 320 -12.46 -10.73 7.69
C CYS A 320 -13.44 -11.84 8.02
N LEU A 321 -14.04 -12.48 7.01
CA LEU A 321 -14.89 -13.66 7.13
C LEU A 321 -14.79 -14.47 5.83
N MET A 322 -15.08 -15.76 5.91
CA MET A 322 -15.34 -16.63 4.77
C MET A 322 -16.59 -17.43 5.08
N GLN A 323 -17.50 -17.50 4.11
CA GLN A 323 -18.75 -18.24 4.24
C GLN A 323 -18.69 -19.43 3.29
N ILE A 324 -19.11 -20.60 3.76
CA ILE A 324 -19.19 -21.82 2.95
C ILE A 324 -20.53 -22.50 3.22
N SER A 325 -21.30 -22.81 2.18
CA SER A 325 -22.52 -23.60 2.30
C SER A 325 -22.45 -24.86 1.46
N THR A 326 -22.75 -25.99 2.09
CA THR A 326 -22.99 -27.27 1.42
C THR A 326 -24.49 -27.42 1.14
N ARG A 327 -24.93 -28.58 0.61
CA ARG A 327 -26.37 -28.91 0.51
C ARG A 327 -27.03 -29.15 1.88
N ASP A 328 -26.24 -29.29 2.96
CA ASP A 328 -26.72 -29.81 4.25
C ASP A 328 -26.43 -28.94 5.48
N GLU A 329 -25.29 -28.23 5.49
CA GLU A 329 -24.79 -27.38 6.56
C GLU A 329 -24.15 -26.08 6.01
N ASP A 330 -24.27 -25.00 6.77
CA ASP A 330 -23.61 -23.72 6.54
C ASP A 330 -22.44 -23.49 7.53
N PHE A 331 -21.38 -22.84 7.09
CA PHE A 331 -20.16 -22.57 7.86
C PHE A 331 -19.76 -21.10 7.74
N ILE A 332 -19.46 -20.47 8.87
CA ILE A 332 -18.96 -19.08 8.97
C ILE A 332 -17.57 -19.15 9.61
N ILE A 333 -16.53 -18.83 8.84
CA ILE A 333 -15.13 -19.09 9.20
C ILE A 333 -14.41 -17.76 9.49
N ASP A 334 -13.76 -17.68 10.66
CA ASP A 334 -13.03 -16.49 11.09
C ASP A 334 -11.63 -16.42 10.45
N THR A 335 -11.56 -15.73 9.32
CA THR A 335 -10.31 -15.54 8.55
C THR A 335 -9.32 -14.56 9.19
N LEU A 336 -9.67 -13.94 10.31
CA LEU A 336 -8.74 -13.12 11.10
C LEU A 336 -7.95 -13.98 12.10
N GLU A 337 -8.60 -14.91 12.78
CA GLU A 337 -7.94 -15.82 13.74
C GLU A 337 -7.26 -17.00 13.02
N LEU A 338 -7.93 -17.59 12.01
CA LEU A 338 -7.42 -18.76 11.25
C LEU A 338 -6.52 -18.41 10.06
N ARG A 339 -6.06 -17.16 9.98
CA ARG A 339 -5.32 -16.60 8.82
C ARG A 339 -4.12 -17.45 8.36
N SER A 340 -3.38 -18.05 9.29
CA SER A 340 -2.21 -18.89 8.98
C SER A 340 -2.55 -20.34 8.62
N GLU A 341 -3.76 -20.80 8.92
CA GLU A 341 -4.16 -22.21 8.76
C GLU A 341 -5.01 -22.47 7.51
N LEU A 342 -5.68 -21.43 7.00
CA LEU A 342 -6.66 -21.52 5.92
C LEU A 342 -6.11 -22.09 4.60
N TYR A 343 -4.79 -22.19 4.43
CA TYR A 343 -4.17 -22.85 3.28
C TYR A 343 -4.61 -24.32 3.12
N ILE A 344 -5.04 -25.01 4.19
CA ILE A 344 -5.50 -26.41 4.11
C ILE A 344 -6.73 -26.56 3.22
N LEU A 345 -7.58 -25.52 3.11
CA LEU A 345 -8.75 -25.55 2.24
C LEU A 345 -8.38 -25.66 0.76
N ASN A 346 -7.11 -25.47 0.36
CA ASN A 346 -6.66 -25.80 -1.00
C ASN A 346 -6.98 -27.25 -1.38
N GLU A 347 -7.04 -28.19 -0.43
CA GLU A 347 -7.39 -29.58 -0.73
C GLU A 347 -8.76 -29.71 -1.41
N ALA A 348 -9.82 -29.13 -0.85
CA ALA A 348 -11.14 -29.12 -1.49
C ALA A 348 -11.29 -28.00 -2.56
N PHE A 349 -10.62 -26.86 -2.37
CA PHE A 349 -10.73 -25.69 -3.26
C PHE A 349 -10.02 -25.92 -4.60
N THR A 350 -8.98 -26.74 -4.67
CA THR A 350 -8.24 -27.05 -5.90
C THR A 350 -8.50 -28.45 -6.47
N ASP A 351 -9.35 -29.24 -5.81
CA ASP A 351 -9.84 -30.51 -6.38
C ASP A 351 -10.68 -30.22 -7.65
N PRO A 352 -10.31 -30.74 -8.83
CA PRO A 352 -11.06 -30.51 -10.07
C PRO A 352 -12.40 -31.23 -10.11
N THR A 353 -12.65 -32.24 -9.27
CA THR A 353 -13.89 -33.02 -9.24
C THR A 353 -15.04 -32.28 -8.54
N ILE A 354 -14.71 -31.40 -7.58
CA ILE A 354 -15.68 -30.66 -6.76
C ILE A 354 -15.94 -29.28 -7.38
N VAL A 355 -17.20 -28.88 -7.58
CA VAL A 355 -17.53 -27.54 -8.09
C VAL A 355 -17.57 -26.52 -6.96
N LYS A 356 -16.80 -25.43 -7.08
CA LYS A 356 -16.88 -24.27 -6.19
C LYS A 356 -17.80 -23.21 -6.81
N VAL A 357 -18.89 -22.87 -6.13
CA VAL A 357 -19.89 -21.91 -6.63
C VAL A 357 -19.70 -20.55 -5.95
N PHE A 358 -19.60 -19.49 -6.75
CA PHE A 358 -19.46 -18.11 -6.28
C PHE A 358 -20.48 -17.16 -6.95
N HIS A 359 -20.53 -15.90 -6.52
CA HIS A 359 -21.26 -14.83 -7.20
C HIS A 359 -20.39 -13.59 -7.44
N GLY A 360 -19.82 -13.47 -8.64
CA GLY A 360 -18.99 -12.33 -9.03
C GLY A 360 -17.61 -12.36 -8.39
N ALA A 361 -16.94 -13.53 -8.43
CA ALA A 361 -15.70 -13.86 -7.71
C ALA A 361 -14.45 -13.03 -8.11
N ASP A 362 -14.66 -11.99 -8.92
CA ASP A 362 -13.67 -11.11 -9.52
C ASP A 362 -12.70 -10.48 -8.50
N SER A 363 -13.12 -10.29 -7.25
CA SER A 363 -12.27 -9.77 -6.15
C SER A 363 -11.83 -10.88 -5.20
N ASP A 364 -12.67 -11.89 -4.98
CA ASP A 364 -12.45 -12.97 -4.02
C ASP A 364 -11.26 -13.84 -4.41
N ILE A 365 -11.11 -14.14 -5.70
CA ILE A 365 -9.92 -14.84 -6.22
C ILE A 365 -8.63 -14.07 -5.91
N GLU A 366 -8.64 -12.74 -5.94
CA GLU A 366 -7.47 -11.93 -5.57
C GLU A 366 -7.24 -11.93 -4.05
N TRP A 367 -8.31 -11.87 -3.25
CA TRP A 367 -8.24 -11.86 -1.79
C TRP A 367 -7.80 -13.21 -1.21
N LEU A 368 -8.33 -14.33 -1.70
CA LEU A 368 -7.91 -15.69 -1.35
C LEU A 368 -6.40 -15.88 -1.49
N GLN A 369 -5.83 -15.42 -2.62
CA GLN A 369 -4.39 -15.50 -2.88
C GLN A 369 -3.58 -14.60 -1.93
N LYS A 370 -3.95 -13.32 -1.88
CA LYS A 370 -3.24 -12.28 -1.12
C LYS A 370 -3.25 -12.55 0.39
N ASP A 371 -4.42 -12.86 0.96
CA ASP A 371 -4.57 -13.04 2.39
C ASP A 371 -4.24 -14.46 2.85
N LEU A 372 -4.73 -15.49 2.16
CA LEU A 372 -4.79 -16.86 2.69
C LEU A 372 -3.94 -17.88 1.91
N GLY A 373 -3.38 -17.52 0.75
CA GLY A 373 -2.67 -18.47 -0.13
C GLY A 373 -3.58 -19.53 -0.77
N LEU A 374 -4.87 -19.22 -0.90
CA LEU A 374 -5.89 -20.09 -1.47
C LEU A 374 -6.10 -19.84 -2.96
N TYR A 375 -6.41 -20.92 -3.68
CA TYR A 375 -6.66 -20.97 -5.12
C TYR A 375 -7.90 -21.79 -5.42
N ILE A 376 -8.61 -21.50 -6.52
CA ILE A 376 -9.79 -22.27 -6.94
C ILE A 376 -9.51 -23.00 -8.26
N VAL A 377 -9.89 -24.28 -8.33
CA VAL A 377 -9.97 -25.07 -9.57
C VAL A 377 -11.39 -25.64 -9.67
N ASN A 378 -11.98 -25.68 -10.87
CA ASN A 378 -13.40 -25.96 -11.10
C ASN A 378 -14.34 -25.00 -10.34
N MET A 379 -14.36 -23.75 -10.80
CA MET A 379 -15.25 -22.69 -10.31
C MET A 379 -16.45 -22.50 -11.24
N PHE A 380 -17.63 -22.20 -10.70
CA PHE A 380 -18.80 -21.72 -11.45
C PHE A 380 -19.29 -20.39 -10.86
N ASP A 381 -19.21 -19.33 -11.66
CA ASP A 381 -19.67 -18.00 -11.24
C ASP A 381 -21.13 -17.73 -11.70
N THR A 382 -22.03 -17.63 -10.72
CA THR A 382 -23.46 -17.33 -10.95
C THR A 382 -23.70 -15.93 -11.52
N HIS A 383 -22.81 -14.96 -11.30
CA HIS A 383 -22.82 -13.67 -11.98
C HIS A 383 -22.56 -13.83 -13.48
N GLN A 384 -21.54 -14.62 -13.86
CA GLN A 384 -21.21 -14.89 -15.27
C GLN A 384 -22.30 -15.73 -15.97
N ALA A 385 -22.97 -16.62 -15.23
CA ALA A 385 -24.19 -17.29 -15.69
C ALA A 385 -25.34 -16.30 -15.96
N SER A 386 -25.65 -15.41 -15.00
CA SER A 386 -26.73 -14.40 -15.16
C SER A 386 -26.49 -13.44 -16.33
N ARG A 387 -25.22 -13.14 -16.63
CA ARG A 387 -24.80 -12.35 -17.80
C ARG A 387 -24.88 -13.13 -19.10
N THR A 388 -24.62 -14.44 -19.07
CA THR A 388 -24.75 -15.34 -20.22
C THR A 388 -26.21 -15.56 -20.60
N LEU A 389 -27.11 -15.65 -19.61
CA LEU A 389 -28.57 -15.67 -19.79
C LEU A 389 -29.16 -14.30 -20.14
N ASN A 390 -28.35 -13.23 -20.13
CA ASN A 390 -28.79 -11.85 -20.37
C ASN A 390 -29.98 -11.43 -19.48
N LEU A 391 -29.95 -11.81 -18.20
CA LEU A 391 -30.98 -11.44 -17.22
C LEU A 391 -31.01 -9.93 -16.98
N GLY A 392 -32.18 -9.39 -16.60
CA GLY A 392 -32.37 -7.94 -16.46
C GLY A 392 -31.55 -7.26 -15.36
N ARG A 393 -30.99 -8.03 -14.41
CA ARG A 393 -29.94 -7.63 -13.46
C ARG A 393 -29.03 -8.83 -13.19
N HIS A 394 -27.84 -8.57 -12.62
CA HIS A 394 -26.79 -9.59 -12.42
C HIS A 394 -26.30 -9.70 -10.98
N SER A 395 -26.96 -9.04 -10.01
CA SER A 395 -26.59 -9.04 -8.58
C SER A 395 -27.25 -10.18 -7.81
N LEU A 396 -26.57 -10.73 -6.79
CA LEU A 396 -27.07 -11.84 -5.97
C LEU A 396 -28.50 -11.63 -5.46
N ASP A 397 -28.77 -10.46 -4.87
CA ASP A 397 -30.11 -9.95 -4.52
C ASP A 397 -31.22 -10.25 -5.56
N HIS A 398 -30.91 -10.09 -6.85
CA HIS A 398 -31.88 -10.34 -7.91
C HIS A 398 -32.08 -11.83 -8.15
N LEU A 399 -31.03 -12.64 -8.05
CA LEU A 399 -31.10 -14.10 -8.20
C LEU A 399 -31.81 -14.75 -7.01
N LEU A 400 -31.52 -14.29 -5.79
CA LEU A 400 -32.24 -14.66 -4.57
C LEU A 400 -33.73 -14.32 -4.71
N LYS A 401 -34.06 -13.13 -5.20
CA LYS A 401 -35.47 -12.74 -5.38
C LYS A 401 -36.16 -13.47 -6.53
N LEU A 402 -35.46 -13.77 -7.62
CA LEU A 402 -35.99 -14.45 -8.80
C LEU A 402 -36.25 -15.94 -8.55
N PHE A 403 -35.29 -16.66 -7.95
CA PHE A 403 -35.37 -18.12 -7.80
C PHE A 403 -35.87 -18.57 -6.42
N CYS A 404 -35.60 -17.80 -5.36
CA CYS A 404 -35.91 -18.16 -3.97
C CYS A 404 -37.01 -17.28 -3.34
N ASN A 405 -37.43 -16.20 -4.02
CA ASN A 405 -38.32 -15.15 -3.49
C ASN A 405 -37.80 -14.43 -2.22
N VAL A 406 -36.51 -14.53 -1.92
CA VAL A 406 -35.85 -13.89 -0.77
C VAL A 406 -35.42 -12.46 -1.13
N ASP A 407 -35.64 -11.49 -0.24
CA ASP A 407 -35.12 -10.12 -0.36
C ASP A 407 -33.83 -9.99 0.46
N SER A 408 -32.75 -9.43 -0.11
CA SER A 408 -31.45 -9.30 0.59
C SER A 408 -31.34 -8.02 1.42
N ASP A 409 -30.75 -8.12 2.63
CA ASP A 409 -30.63 -7.00 3.57
C ASP A 409 -29.30 -6.24 3.43
N LYS A 410 -29.25 -5.30 2.49
CA LYS A 410 -28.04 -4.52 2.15
C LYS A 410 -27.58 -3.54 3.24
N ARG A 411 -28.07 -3.64 4.49
CA ARG A 411 -27.60 -2.86 5.64
C ARG A 411 -26.12 -3.14 5.99
N TYR A 412 -25.61 -4.34 5.70
CA TYR A 412 -24.29 -4.79 6.18
C TYR A 412 -23.15 -4.78 5.13
N GLN A 413 -23.43 -4.55 3.84
CA GLN A 413 -22.42 -4.53 2.76
C GLN A 413 -21.27 -3.49 2.93
N LEU A 414 -21.43 -2.51 3.83
CA LEU A 414 -20.39 -1.51 4.18
C LEU A 414 -20.12 -1.48 5.70
N ALA A 415 -20.35 -2.58 6.39
CA ALA A 415 -20.10 -2.73 7.83
C ALA A 415 -18.60 -2.95 8.14
N ASP A 416 -18.25 -2.87 9.42
CA ASP A 416 -16.90 -3.19 9.89
C ASP A 416 -16.82 -4.67 10.29
N TRP A 417 -16.59 -5.56 9.31
CA TRP A 417 -16.49 -7.01 9.50
C TRP A 417 -15.37 -7.50 10.43
N ARG A 418 -14.56 -6.59 10.97
CA ARG A 418 -13.57 -6.84 12.02
C ARG A 418 -14.17 -6.87 13.44
N ILE A 419 -15.46 -6.54 13.59
CA ILE A 419 -16.17 -6.60 14.88
C ILE A 419 -16.21 -8.05 15.40
N ARG A 420 -15.88 -8.24 16.68
CA ARG A 420 -16.00 -9.50 17.42
C ARG A 420 -16.56 -9.25 18.83
N PRO A 421 -17.45 -10.11 19.38
CA PRO A 421 -18.17 -11.16 18.66
C PRO A 421 -19.04 -10.59 17.53
N LEU A 422 -19.33 -11.38 16.50
CA LEU A 422 -20.20 -10.94 15.40
C LEU A 422 -21.64 -10.78 15.93
N PRO A 423 -22.33 -9.65 15.66
CA PRO A 423 -23.75 -9.51 15.97
C PRO A 423 -24.61 -10.49 15.15
N ASP A 424 -25.69 -11.01 15.75
CA ASP A 424 -26.59 -11.98 15.11
C ASP A 424 -27.11 -11.52 13.73
N GLU A 425 -27.38 -10.22 13.57
CA GLU A 425 -27.80 -9.64 12.27
C GLU A 425 -26.72 -9.75 11.19
N MET A 426 -25.44 -9.55 11.54
CA MET A 426 -24.31 -9.71 10.63
C MET A 426 -24.03 -11.19 10.34
N PHE A 427 -24.19 -12.06 11.34
CA PHE A 427 -24.06 -13.52 11.16
C PHE A 427 -25.14 -14.08 10.23
N GLN A 428 -26.39 -13.63 10.38
CA GLN A 428 -27.51 -14.01 9.51
C GLN A 428 -27.35 -13.45 8.09
N TYR A 429 -26.84 -12.22 7.94
CA TYR A 429 -26.49 -11.65 6.63
C TYR A 429 -25.46 -12.53 5.92
N ALA A 430 -24.28 -12.73 6.52
CA ALA A 430 -23.18 -13.46 5.91
C ALA A 430 -23.57 -14.89 5.50
N ARG A 431 -24.39 -15.56 6.34
CA ARG A 431 -24.96 -16.88 6.04
C ARG A 431 -25.85 -16.89 4.80
N ALA A 432 -26.65 -15.84 4.59
CA ALA A 432 -27.64 -15.80 3.52
C ALA A 432 -27.00 -15.75 2.11
N ASP A 433 -25.82 -15.16 1.96
CA ASP A 433 -25.16 -15.00 0.67
C ASP A 433 -24.69 -16.34 0.05
N THR A 434 -24.28 -17.32 0.87
CA THR A 434 -23.92 -18.68 0.37
C THR A 434 -25.06 -19.69 0.47
N HIS A 435 -25.93 -19.62 1.48
CA HIS A 435 -26.92 -20.65 1.80
C HIS A 435 -27.85 -21.03 0.63
N TYR A 436 -28.29 -20.05 -0.16
CA TYR A 436 -29.17 -20.27 -1.32
C TYR A 436 -28.41 -20.57 -2.63
N LEU A 437 -27.08 -20.37 -2.65
CA LEU A 437 -26.31 -20.19 -3.87
C LEU A 437 -26.20 -21.49 -4.70
N LEU A 438 -26.20 -22.66 -4.05
CA LEU A 438 -26.20 -23.96 -4.73
C LEU A 438 -27.50 -24.24 -5.51
N TYR A 439 -28.66 -23.85 -4.96
CA TYR A 439 -29.93 -23.94 -5.68
C TYR A 439 -30.03 -22.91 -6.80
N VAL A 440 -29.47 -21.71 -6.61
CA VAL A 440 -29.33 -20.71 -7.68
C VAL A 440 -28.42 -21.23 -8.81
N TYR A 441 -27.34 -21.94 -8.47
CA TYR A 441 -26.46 -22.64 -9.43
C TYR A 441 -27.23 -23.68 -10.26
N ASP A 442 -28.02 -24.55 -9.63
CA ASP A 442 -28.82 -25.54 -10.36
C ASP A 442 -29.83 -24.86 -11.30
N ARG A 443 -30.53 -23.83 -10.82
CA ARG A 443 -31.52 -23.08 -11.60
C ARG A 443 -30.89 -22.41 -12.81
N LEU A 444 -29.78 -21.69 -12.62
CA LEU A 444 -29.04 -21.09 -13.72
C LEU A 444 -28.54 -22.15 -14.72
N ARG A 445 -28.15 -23.34 -14.27
CA ARG A 445 -27.78 -24.45 -15.16
C ARG A 445 -28.97 -25.04 -15.93
N VAL A 446 -30.17 -25.12 -15.34
CA VAL A 446 -31.40 -25.45 -16.09
C VAL A 446 -31.68 -24.40 -17.15
N ASP A 447 -31.68 -23.12 -16.78
CA ASP A 447 -31.97 -22.02 -17.70
C ASP A 447 -30.95 -21.99 -18.86
N LEU A 448 -29.65 -22.20 -18.58
CA LEU A 448 -28.59 -22.28 -19.58
C LEU A 448 -28.76 -23.48 -20.53
N TRP A 449 -29.26 -24.61 -20.03
CA TRP A 449 -29.54 -25.80 -20.83
C TRP A 449 -30.77 -25.60 -21.74
N GLU A 450 -31.83 -24.97 -21.22
CA GLU A 450 -33.07 -24.74 -21.97
C GLU A 450 -32.91 -23.63 -23.00
N VAL A 451 -32.28 -22.50 -22.66
CA VAL A 451 -31.88 -21.45 -23.64
C VAL A 451 -30.85 -22.00 -24.64
N GLY A 452 -30.03 -22.96 -24.22
CA GLY A 452 -29.10 -23.71 -25.08
C GLY A 452 -29.76 -24.71 -26.04
N ASN A 453 -31.09 -24.84 -26.06
CA ASN A 453 -31.83 -25.87 -26.82
C ASN A 453 -31.35 -27.30 -26.53
N GLY A 454 -30.95 -27.58 -25.29
CA GLY A 454 -30.39 -28.88 -24.90
C GLY A 454 -28.95 -29.12 -25.38
N GLN A 455 -28.15 -28.06 -25.55
CA GLN A 455 -26.72 -28.14 -25.87
C GLN A 455 -25.86 -27.54 -24.74
N PRO A 456 -24.74 -28.17 -24.37
CA PRO A 456 -23.89 -27.72 -23.25
C PRO A 456 -23.07 -26.45 -23.53
N ALA A 457 -23.13 -25.88 -24.73
CA ALA A 457 -22.26 -24.76 -25.14
C ALA A 457 -22.37 -23.53 -24.23
N LEU A 458 -23.57 -23.19 -23.74
CA LEU A 458 -23.74 -22.07 -22.80
C LEU A 458 -23.20 -22.39 -21.40
N LEU A 459 -23.32 -23.64 -20.94
CA LEU A 459 -22.70 -24.11 -19.69
C LEU A 459 -21.17 -24.02 -19.79
N GLN A 460 -20.58 -24.58 -20.85
CA GLN A 460 -19.14 -24.54 -21.11
C GLN A 460 -18.60 -23.10 -21.17
N MET A 461 -19.34 -22.17 -21.78
CA MET A 461 -18.95 -20.76 -21.82
C MET A 461 -18.95 -20.09 -20.43
N VAL A 462 -19.85 -20.48 -19.51
CA VAL A 462 -19.83 -19.99 -18.12
C VAL A 462 -18.64 -20.55 -17.36
N TRP A 463 -18.36 -21.85 -17.48
CA TRP A 463 -17.15 -22.45 -16.89
C TRP A 463 -15.86 -21.86 -17.46
N HIS A 464 -15.79 -21.54 -18.75
CA HIS A 464 -14.62 -20.84 -19.33
C HIS A 464 -14.43 -19.46 -18.68
N LYS A 465 -15.47 -18.62 -18.62
CA LYS A 465 -15.41 -17.32 -17.93
C LYS A 465 -15.02 -17.46 -16.46
N SER A 466 -15.49 -18.51 -15.80
CA SER A 466 -15.17 -18.81 -14.39
C SER A 466 -13.71 -19.28 -14.24
N LYS A 467 -13.16 -20.03 -15.21
CA LYS A 467 -11.72 -20.32 -15.31
C LYS A 467 -10.91 -19.03 -15.49
N ASP A 468 -11.34 -18.14 -16.39
CA ASP A 468 -10.63 -16.87 -16.66
C ASP A 468 -10.58 -15.96 -15.42
N ILE A 469 -11.63 -15.98 -14.58
CA ILE A 469 -11.64 -15.34 -13.26
C ILE A 469 -10.71 -16.06 -12.29
N SER A 470 -10.75 -17.40 -12.23
CA SER A 470 -9.89 -18.23 -11.37
C SER A 470 -8.40 -18.12 -11.71
N LEU A 471 -8.07 -17.76 -12.96
CA LEU A 471 -6.72 -17.50 -13.47
C LEU A 471 -6.20 -16.09 -13.15
N LYS A 472 -7.02 -15.21 -12.56
CA LYS A 472 -6.54 -13.90 -12.09
C LYS A 472 -5.41 -14.08 -11.09
N LYS A 473 -4.45 -13.15 -11.14
CA LYS A 473 -3.32 -13.10 -10.21
C LYS A 473 -3.42 -11.80 -9.43
N TYR A 474 -3.40 -11.89 -8.09
CA TYR A 474 -3.29 -10.69 -7.29
C TYR A 474 -1.98 -9.95 -7.58
N MET A 475 -2.07 -8.64 -7.78
CA MET A 475 -0.93 -7.75 -7.94
C MET A 475 -1.00 -6.64 -6.90
N LYS A 476 0.06 -6.48 -6.09
CA LYS A 476 0.18 -5.35 -5.15
C LYS A 476 0.06 -4.01 -5.90
N PRO A 477 -0.63 -3.00 -5.33
CA PRO A 477 -0.58 -1.64 -5.84
C PRO A 477 0.82 -1.06 -5.61
N LEU A 478 1.61 -0.99 -6.68
CA LEU A 478 2.96 -0.43 -6.65
C LEU A 478 2.91 1.10 -6.70
N PHE A 479 3.73 1.74 -5.86
CA PHE A 479 4.00 3.16 -5.93
C PHE A 479 5.02 3.45 -7.03
N THR A 480 4.69 4.41 -7.90
CA THR A 480 5.58 4.98 -8.91
C THR A 480 5.67 6.50 -8.75
N GLU A 481 6.76 7.11 -9.19
CA GLU A 481 6.94 8.57 -9.19
C GLU A 481 5.71 9.32 -9.75
N ASP A 482 5.15 8.84 -10.87
CA ASP A 482 4.01 9.45 -11.56
C ASP A 482 2.63 9.04 -11.02
N SER A 483 2.53 8.19 -9.99
CA SER A 483 1.24 7.69 -9.47
C SER A 483 0.27 8.79 -9.02
N TYR A 484 0.78 9.96 -8.63
CA TYR A 484 -0.04 11.13 -8.31
C TYR A 484 -0.73 11.75 -9.54
N MET A 485 -0.18 11.58 -10.75
CA MET A 485 -0.69 12.16 -11.98
C MET A 485 -2.06 11.62 -12.37
N ASP A 486 -2.36 10.35 -12.10
CA ASP A 486 -3.69 9.77 -12.38
C ASP A 486 -4.77 10.29 -11.43
N LEU A 487 -4.40 10.61 -10.18
CA LEU A 487 -5.31 11.28 -9.26
C LEU A 487 -5.58 12.72 -9.72
N LEU A 488 -4.55 13.42 -10.19
CA LEU A 488 -4.66 14.79 -10.73
C LEU A 488 -5.50 14.84 -12.03
N ARG A 489 -5.26 13.92 -12.97
CA ARG A 489 -6.03 13.74 -14.22
C ARG A 489 -7.52 13.54 -13.92
N LYS A 490 -7.86 12.67 -12.97
CA LYS A 490 -9.26 12.40 -12.54
C LYS A 490 -9.92 13.63 -11.93
N GLN A 491 -9.15 14.48 -11.23
CA GLN A 491 -9.66 15.68 -10.55
C GLN A 491 -9.69 16.94 -11.43
N LYS A 492 -9.05 16.92 -12.61
CA LYS A 492 -9.01 18.03 -13.59
C LYS A 492 -8.51 19.37 -13.02
N LYS A 493 -7.73 19.36 -11.93
CA LYS A 493 -7.20 20.57 -11.30
C LYS A 493 -5.86 20.96 -11.91
N ALA A 494 -5.70 22.22 -12.27
CA ALA A 494 -4.40 22.80 -12.60
C ALA A 494 -3.72 23.29 -11.31
N PHE A 495 -2.46 22.91 -11.12
CA PHE A 495 -1.60 23.37 -10.02
C PHE A 495 -0.40 24.14 -10.58
N ASN A 496 0.06 25.16 -9.85
CA ASN A 496 1.37 25.78 -10.14
C ASN A 496 2.54 24.90 -9.66
N THR A 497 3.79 25.26 -9.99
CA THR A 497 4.99 24.47 -9.62
C THR A 497 5.07 24.11 -8.13
N GLN A 498 4.76 25.05 -7.24
CA GLN A 498 4.81 24.86 -5.79
C GLN A 498 3.67 23.94 -5.32
N GLN A 499 2.45 24.20 -5.78
CA GLN A 499 1.27 23.38 -5.45
C GLN A 499 1.41 21.93 -5.96
N LEU A 500 1.99 21.74 -7.14
CA LEU A 500 2.25 20.42 -7.72
C LEU A 500 3.34 19.67 -6.96
N THR A 501 4.40 20.37 -6.53
CA THR A 501 5.45 19.80 -5.66
C THR A 501 4.86 19.39 -4.31
N ALA A 502 4.04 20.25 -3.69
CA ALA A 502 3.34 19.91 -2.45
C ALA A 502 2.45 18.67 -2.64
N PHE A 503 1.70 18.59 -3.74
CA PHE A 503 0.86 17.44 -4.03
C PHE A 503 1.66 16.15 -4.22
N ARG A 504 2.78 16.18 -4.96
CA ARG A 504 3.71 15.03 -5.10
C ARG A 504 4.28 14.58 -3.75
N LEU A 505 4.79 15.51 -2.95
CA LEU A 505 5.38 15.22 -1.64
C LEU A 505 4.35 14.66 -0.66
N LEU A 506 3.16 15.27 -0.56
CA LEU A 506 2.07 14.79 0.28
C LEU A 506 1.51 13.43 -0.18
N TYR A 507 1.50 13.17 -1.49
CA TYR A 507 1.08 11.88 -2.05
C TYR A 507 2.08 10.77 -1.70
N GLY A 508 3.39 11.01 -1.86
CA GLY A 508 4.45 10.07 -1.48
C GLY A 508 4.52 9.82 0.03
N TRP A 509 4.42 10.89 0.84
CA TRP A 509 4.30 10.78 2.30
C TRP A 509 3.12 9.90 2.73
N ARG A 510 1.96 10.11 2.10
CA ARG A 510 0.75 9.35 2.44
C ARG A 510 0.90 7.87 2.11
N ASP A 511 1.47 7.54 0.95
CA ASP A 511 1.70 6.14 0.56
C ASP A 511 2.72 5.45 1.49
N LYS A 512 3.85 6.11 1.76
CA LYS A 512 4.85 5.69 2.77
C LYS A 512 4.18 5.36 4.11
N LEU A 513 3.44 6.31 4.70
CA LEU A 513 2.83 6.13 6.01
C LEU A 513 1.69 5.10 6.00
N ALA A 514 0.89 5.06 4.93
CA ALA A 514 -0.17 4.06 4.75
C ALA A 514 0.39 2.62 4.72
N ARG A 515 1.52 2.41 4.05
CA ARG A 515 2.23 1.11 4.06
C ARG A 515 2.81 0.78 5.43
N GLN A 516 3.52 1.73 6.04
CA GLN A 516 4.19 1.55 7.34
C GLN A 516 3.21 1.20 8.47
N GLU A 517 2.10 1.93 8.54
CA GLU A 517 1.07 1.71 9.56
C GLU A 517 0.11 0.56 9.23
N ASP A 518 0.10 0.05 7.98
CA ASP A 518 -0.99 -0.78 7.42
C ASP A 518 -2.37 -0.12 7.61
N GLU A 519 -2.55 1.05 6.99
CA GLU A 519 -3.77 1.83 7.01
C GLU A 519 -4.15 2.26 5.60
N SER A 520 -5.44 2.46 5.32
CA SER A 520 -5.83 2.90 3.97
C SER A 520 -5.40 4.34 3.71
N THR A 521 -5.08 4.68 2.46
CA THR A 521 -4.80 6.08 2.08
C THR A 521 -5.98 7.02 2.38
N GLY A 522 -7.21 6.48 2.45
CA GLY A 522 -8.41 7.20 2.90
C GLY A 522 -8.54 7.38 4.42
N TYR A 523 -7.85 6.58 5.24
CA TYR A 523 -7.73 6.80 6.67
C TYR A 523 -6.59 7.77 7.00
N VAL A 524 -5.43 7.63 6.33
CA VAL A 524 -4.27 8.51 6.53
C VAL A 524 -4.58 9.95 6.13
N LEU A 525 -4.91 10.20 4.86
CA LEU A 525 -5.24 11.55 4.36
C LEU A 525 -6.14 11.47 3.10
N PRO A 526 -7.47 11.64 3.27
CA PRO A 526 -8.42 11.73 2.17
C PRO A 526 -8.02 12.70 1.06
N ASN A 527 -8.27 12.28 -0.18
CA ASN A 527 -7.91 13.01 -1.40
C ASN A 527 -8.30 14.50 -1.37
N HIS A 528 -9.51 14.83 -0.92
CA HIS A 528 -9.99 16.22 -0.91
C HIS A 528 -9.23 17.12 0.07
N MET A 529 -8.72 16.58 1.18
CA MET A 529 -7.90 17.32 2.14
C MET A 529 -6.46 17.50 1.62
N MET A 530 -5.89 16.47 0.99
CA MET A 530 -4.60 16.57 0.29
C MET A 530 -4.60 17.69 -0.75
N ILE A 531 -5.61 17.72 -1.64
CA ILE A 531 -5.80 18.80 -2.63
C ILE A 531 -5.82 20.17 -1.95
N LYS A 532 -6.56 20.31 -0.84
CA LYS A 532 -6.76 21.59 -0.15
C LYS A 532 -5.47 22.09 0.52
N ILE A 533 -4.67 21.21 1.12
CA ILE A 533 -3.34 21.55 1.65
C ILE A 533 -2.41 21.99 0.50
N SER A 534 -2.35 21.21 -0.59
CA SER A 534 -1.55 21.53 -1.78
C SER A 534 -1.95 22.83 -2.45
N ASP A 535 -3.23 23.21 -2.40
CA ASP A 535 -3.76 24.42 -3.01
C ASP A 535 -3.47 25.68 -2.18
N ILE A 536 -3.68 25.59 -0.86
CA ILE A 536 -3.53 26.70 0.08
C ILE A 536 -2.06 26.98 0.43
N LEU A 537 -1.19 25.97 0.38
CA LEU A 537 0.22 26.05 0.80
C LEU A 537 0.40 26.74 2.17
N PRO A 538 -0.19 26.18 3.24
CA PRO A 538 -0.17 26.78 4.58
C PRO A 538 1.26 27.04 5.07
N LYS A 539 1.48 28.21 5.68
CA LYS A 539 2.79 28.63 6.18
C LYS A 539 3.22 27.97 7.50
N GLU A 540 2.26 27.41 8.24
CA GLU A 540 2.40 26.95 9.62
C GLU A 540 1.70 25.58 9.80
N PRO A 541 2.12 24.73 10.75
CA PRO A 541 1.48 23.44 11.04
C PRO A 541 -0.03 23.56 11.28
N GLN A 542 -0.46 24.60 12.01
CA GLN A 542 -1.88 24.83 12.31
C GLN A 542 -2.71 25.13 11.06
N GLY A 543 -2.10 25.66 9.99
CA GLY A 543 -2.74 25.85 8.70
C GLY A 543 -3.03 24.52 7.97
N ILE A 544 -2.23 23.48 8.19
CA ILE A 544 -2.48 22.12 7.68
C ILE A 544 -3.66 21.51 8.45
N ILE A 545 -3.68 21.68 9.78
CA ILE A 545 -4.80 21.24 10.63
C ILE A 545 -6.10 21.94 10.21
N ALA A 546 -6.08 23.25 9.96
CA ALA A 546 -7.24 24.00 9.44
C ALA A 546 -7.68 23.62 8.01
N CYS A 547 -6.82 22.95 7.24
CA CYS A 547 -7.24 22.35 5.98
C CYS A 547 -8.16 21.13 6.21
N CYS A 548 -8.01 20.42 7.33
CA CYS A 548 -8.65 19.12 7.56
C CYS A 548 -9.89 19.20 8.45
N ASN A 549 -11.02 18.62 8.02
CA ASN A 549 -12.24 18.56 8.83
C ASN A 549 -13.06 17.28 8.52
N PRO A 550 -13.15 16.31 9.45
CA PRO A 550 -12.37 16.22 10.68
C PRO A 550 -10.86 16.04 10.38
N VAL A 551 -10.00 16.33 11.35
CA VAL A 551 -8.56 16.14 11.24
C VAL A 551 -8.23 14.64 11.40
N PRO A 552 -7.60 13.96 10.42
CA PRO A 552 -7.17 12.57 10.58
C PRO A 552 -6.14 12.43 11.71
N PRO A 553 -6.13 11.33 12.47
CA PRO A 553 -5.25 11.16 13.63
C PRO A 553 -3.77 11.19 13.23
N LEU A 554 -3.40 10.46 12.17
CA LEU A 554 -2.04 10.41 11.64
C LEU A 554 -1.55 11.76 11.10
N VAL A 555 -2.46 12.58 10.54
CA VAL A 555 -2.17 13.96 10.10
C VAL A 555 -1.93 14.91 11.28
N ARG A 556 -2.57 14.67 12.43
CA ARG A 556 -2.28 15.42 13.67
C ARG A 556 -0.93 15.01 14.26
N GLN A 557 -0.65 13.70 14.30
CA GLN A 557 0.60 13.15 14.82
C GLN A 557 1.81 13.62 14.01
N GLN A 558 1.77 13.48 12.68
CA GLN A 558 2.87 13.81 11.78
C GLN A 558 2.78 15.24 11.19
N VAL A 559 2.11 16.17 11.88
CA VAL A 559 1.88 17.53 11.37
C VAL A 559 3.20 18.29 11.10
N ASN A 560 4.26 17.95 11.83
CA ASN A 560 5.59 18.57 11.66
C ASN A 560 6.32 18.05 10.41
N GLU A 561 6.24 16.75 10.09
CA GLU A 561 6.76 16.19 8.83
C GLU A 561 5.99 16.82 7.64
N LEU A 562 4.66 16.86 7.73
CA LEU A 562 3.80 17.51 6.74
C LEU A 562 4.12 19.00 6.53
N HIS A 563 4.44 19.73 7.60
CA HIS A 563 4.83 21.14 7.51
C HIS A 563 6.16 21.33 6.75
N ILE A 564 7.16 20.49 7.01
CA ILE A 564 8.46 20.52 6.32
C ILE A 564 8.26 20.26 4.81
N LEU A 565 7.42 19.29 4.43
CA LEU A 565 7.12 18.99 3.02
C LEU A 565 6.42 20.17 2.32
N VAL A 566 5.49 20.86 2.99
CA VAL A 566 4.84 22.06 2.46
C VAL A 566 5.80 23.25 2.39
N GLN A 567 6.74 23.38 3.33
CA GLN A 567 7.79 24.40 3.25
C GLN A 567 8.71 24.17 2.03
N GLN A 568 9.24 22.96 1.87
CA GLN A 568 10.08 22.59 0.72
C GLN A 568 9.37 22.89 -0.62
N ALA A 569 8.08 22.56 -0.71
CA ALA A 569 7.27 22.87 -1.89
C ALA A 569 7.09 24.38 -2.14
N ARG A 570 7.06 25.22 -1.09
CA ARG A 570 6.97 26.69 -1.19
C ARG A 570 8.30 27.37 -1.52
N GLU A 571 9.42 26.70 -1.35
CA GLU A 571 10.75 27.18 -1.73
C GLU A 571 11.04 26.96 -3.23
N MET A 572 10.27 26.09 -3.90
CA MET A 572 10.40 25.85 -5.34
C MET A 572 10.15 27.12 -6.18
N PRO A 573 10.95 27.38 -7.24
CA PRO A 573 10.80 28.56 -8.07
C PRO A 573 9.49 28.53 -8.88
N LEU A 574 8.68 29.59 -8.76
CA LEU A 574 7.49 29.78 -9.59
C LEU A 574 7.92 30.10 -11.04
N LEU A 575 7.57 29.21 -11.97
CA LEU A 575 7.77 29.45 -13.39
C LEU A 575 6.93 30.65 -13.85
N LYS A 576 7.59 31.74 -14.26
CA LYS A 576 6.90 32.88 -14.89
C LYS A 576 6.22 32.40 -16.18
N VAL A 577 4.89 32.44 -16.20
CA VAL A 577 4.07 32.04 -17.36
C VAL A 577 4.23 33.04 -18.50
N ARG A 578 5.32 32.89 -19.27
CA ARG A 578 5.51 33.55 -20.56
C ARG A 578 4.93 32.65 -21.66
N HIS A 579 3.73 33.01 -22.12
CA HIS A 579 3.06 32.43 -23.30
C HIS A 579 2.85 30.91 -23.29
N ALA A 580 2.10 30.40 -22.31
CA ALA A 580 1.63 29.01 -22.25
C ALA A 580 0.52 28.67 -23.27
N SER A 581 0.68 29.06 -24.54
CA SER A 581 -0.17 28.66 -25.68
C SER A 581 0.51 27.65 -26.61
N TYR A 582 1.83 27.48 -26.55
CA TYR A 582 2.58 26.60 -27.49
C TYR A 582 3.04 25.26 -26.89
N LEU A 583 3.42 25.21 -25.61
CA LEU A 583 4.01 24.00 -25.01
C LEU A 583 3.00 22.90 -24.65
N ILE A 584 1.75 23.25 -24.36
CA ILE A 584 0.70 22.28 -24.00
C ILE A 584 0.34 21.39 -25.22
N THR A 585 0.33 21.96 -26.42
CA THR A 585 -0.01 21.24 -27.67
C THR A 585 0.99 20.14 -28.02
N LEU A 586 2.29 20.37 -27.76
CA LEU A 586 3.39 19.47 -28.11
C LEU A 586 3.44 18.22 -27.22
N CYS A 587 3.26 18.37 -25.90
CA CYS A 587 3.28 17.22 -24.99
C CYS A 587 2.02 16.33 -25.12
N LEU A 588 0.91 16.87 -25.62
CA LEU A 588 -0.34 16.11 -25.79
C LEU A 588 -0.40 15.24 -27.06
N HIS A 589 0.51 15.42 -28.03
CA HIS A 589 0.50 14.67 -29.29
C HIS A 589 1.44 13.45 -29.33
N PHE A 590 2.44 13.37 -28.45
CA PHE A 590 3.56 12.44 -28.64
C PHE A 590 3.36 11.01 -28.10
N HIS A 591 2.22 10.70 -27.48
CA HIS A 591 1.94 9.38 -26.86
C HIS A 591 0.55 8.83 -27.27
N GLN A 592 0.22 8.87 -28.56
CA GLN A 592 -0.93 8.14 -29.13
C GLN A 592 -0.54 7.29 -30.34
N GLU A 593 0.15 6.18 -30.09
CA GLU A 593 0.33 5.07 -31.04
C GLU A 593 -0.52 3.86 -30.59
N PRO A 594 -1.72 3.65 -31.17
CA PRO A 594 -2.59 2.55 -30.79
C PRO A 594 -2.21 1.25 -31.54
N ILE A 595 -1.74 0.25 -30.80
CA ILE A 595 -1.49 -1.11 -31.30
C ILE A 595 -2.77 -1.66 -31.95
N LYS A 596 -2.69 -2.08 -33.22
CA LYS A 596 -3.77 -2.78 -33.94
C LYS A 596 -3.39 -4.23 -34.22
N PRO A 597 -4.26 -5.22 -33.95
CA PRO A 597 -4.02 -6.61 -34.31
C PRO A 597 -4.08 -6.82 -35.83
N GLY A 598 -3.32 -7.79 -36.34
CA GLY A 598 -3.21 -8.06 -37.77
C GLY A 598 -4.43 -8.76 -38.37
N GLY A 599 -5.04 -8.16 -39.39
CA GLY A 599 -6.08 -8.75 -40.24
C GLY A 599 -5.60 -8.95 -41.68
N LYS A 600 -5.85 -10.13 -42.27
CA LYS A 600 -5.36 -10.48 -43.62
C LYS A 600 -6.14 -9.75 -44.73
N LYS A 601 -5.42 -9.30 -45.77
CA LYS A 601 -6.02 -8.78 -47.02
C LYS A 601 -6.98 -9.81 -47.65
N ARG A 602 -8.15 -9.34 -48.08
CA ARG A 602 -8.82 -9.77 -49.33
C ARG A 602 -9.37 -8.54 -50.03
N GLU A 603 -9.31 -8.55 -51.35
CA GLU A 603 -9.52 -7.40 -52.22
C GLU A 603 -10.45 -7.80 -53.37
N ARG A 604 -11.46 -6.97 -53.69
CA ARG A 604 -12.24 -7.08 -54.94
C ARG A 604 -13.05 -5.81 -55.25
N VAL A 605 -12.58 -5.11 -56.28
CA VAL A 605 -13.29 -4.48 -57.42
C VAL A 605 -14.61 -3.71 -57.20
N ALA A 606 -14.69 -2.54 -57.84
CA ALA A 606 -15.76 -1.53 -57.77
C ALA A 606 -17.01 -1.81 -58.65
N SER A 607 -18.05 -0.99 -58.43
CA SER A 607 -19.01 -0.50 -59.45
C SER A 607 -19.63 0.84 -59.02
N GLU A 608 -20.48 1.46 -59.86
CA GLU A 608 -20.75 2.92 -59.89
C GLU A 608 -22.23 3.33 -59.62
N THR A 609 -22.52 4.64 -59.78
CA THR A 609 -23.85 5.33 -59.86
C THR A 609 -24.61 5.56 -58.53
N GLY A 610 -25.42 6.62 -58.35
CA GLY A 610 -25.66 7.81 -59.19
C GLY A 610 -26.79 8.74 -58.66
N GLU A 611 -26.75 10.03 -59.04
CA GLU A 611 -27.85 11.05 -59.01
C GLU A 611 -28.51 11.49 -57.66
N SER A 612 -29.32 12.58 -57.58
CA SER A 612 -29.04 13.99 -57.96
C SER A 612 -29.97 15.07 -57.31
N THR A 613 -29.42 16.00 -56.49
CA THR A 613 -29.91 17.40 -56.26
C THR A 613 -31.33 17.64 -55.64
N PRO A 614 -31.84 18.89 -55.40
CA PRO A 614 -31.25 20.25 -55.38
C PRO A 614 -31.45 21.09 -54.07
N LYS A 615 -31.03 22.37 -54.15
CA LYS A 615 -30.95 23.50 -53.16
C LYS A 615 -32.32 24.27 -53.04
N PRO A 616 -32.55 25.42 -52.30
CA PRO A 616 -31.58 26.52 -52.02
C PRO A 616 -31.73 27.58 -50.86
N ASN A 617 -30.56 28.13 -50.49
CA ASN A 617 -30.20 29.55 -50.25
C ASN A 617 -30.89 30.47 -49.21
N LYS A 618 -30.04 31.23 -48.47
CA LYS A 618 -29.93 32.72 -48.63
C LYS A 618 -28.67 33.37 -47.98
N LYS A 619 -27.88 34.05 -48.83
CA LYS A 619 -27.01 35.26 -48.64
C LYS A 619 -25.84 35.18 -47.61
N LEU A 620 -24.58 35.52 -47.96
CA LEU A 620 -23.99 36.82 -48.41
C LEU A 620 -24.02 37.90 -47.30
N MET A 621 -23.00 38.74 -47.03
CA MET A 621 -21.64 38.99 -47.61
C MET A 621 -20.82 39.87 -46.60
N LYS A 622 -19.54 40.30 -46.71
CA LYS A 622 -18.42 40.22 -47.69
C LYS A 622 -17.08 40.62 -47.00
N ALA A 623 -15.95 39.97 -47.27
CA ALA A 623 -14.59 40.54 -47.08
C ALA A 623 -13.53 39.77 -47.91
N ALA A 624 -12.50 40.47 -48.38
CA ALA A 624 -11.31 39.97 -49.11
C ALA A 624 -10.13 40.95 -48.80
N VAL A 625 -8.85 40.78 -49.19
CA VAL A 625 -8.28 40.62 -50.54
C VAL A 625 -6.77 40.27 -50.42
N LYS A 626 -6.30 39.22 -51.15
CA LYS A 626 -4.89 38.94 -51.55
C LYS A 626 -3.83 38.67 -50.43
N ASN A 627 -2.67 38.05 -50.70
CA ASN A 627 -2.14 37.39 -51.92
C ASN A 627 -1.29 36.16 -51.50
N ASN A 628 -1.06 35.19 -52.40
CA ASN A 628 -0.27 33.99 -52.10
C ASN A 628 0.57 33.53 -53.33
N GLU A 629 1.89 33.69 -53.24
CA GLU A 629 2.98 33.02 -53.97
C GLU A 629 4.12 32.90 -52.92
N ASP A 630 5.00 31.90 -52.84
CA ASP A 630 5.41 30.88 -53.82
C ASP A 630 5.57 29.48 -53.14
N SER A 631 6.42 28.60 -53.68
CA SER A 631 6.34 27.13 -53.57
C SER A 631 7.60 26.43 -53.01
N THR A 632 7.44 25.24 -52.40
CA THR A 632 8.38 24.08 -52.49
C THR A 632 7.84 22.83 -51.78
N THR A 633 8.42 21.66 -52.10
CA THR A 633 8.02 20.29 -51.67
C THR A 633 9.07 19.64 -50.72
N PRO A 634 8.76 18.52 -50.03
CA PRO A 634 9.47 18.13 -48.80
C PRO A 634 10.76 17.33 -49.01
N LEU A 635 11.67 17.41 -48.03
CA LEU A 635 12.91 16.62 -47.96
C LEU A 635 12.75 15.35 -47.13
N VAL A 636 13.38 14.26 -47.60
CA VAL A 636 13.39 12.94 -46.95
C VAL A 636 14.63 12.80 -46.06
N PHE A 637 14.45 12.32 -44.84
CA PHE A 637 15.54 12.08 -43.88
C PHE A 637 16.39 10.86 -44.26
N LYS A 638 17.71 10.95 -44.04
CA LYS A 638 18.65 9.82 -44.09
C LYS A 638 19.44 9.75 -42.78
N PRO A 639 19.67 8.55 -42.20
CA PRO A 639 20.56 8.40 -41.05
C PRO A 639 22.00 8.81 -41.37
N TYR A 640 22.74 9.24 -40.34
CA TYR A 640 24.14 9.64 -40.44
C TYR A 640 25.07 8.44 -40.14
N ASP A 641 26.15 8.30 -40.90
CA ASP A 641 27.17 7.26 -40.70
C ASP A 641 28.31 7.82 -39.84
N TYR A 642 28.59 7.16 -38.71
CA TYR A 642 29.60 7.59 -37.75
C TYR A 642 31.02 7.06 -38.04
N SER A 643 31.18 6.16 -39.01
CA SER A 643 32.44 5.47 -39.32
C SER A 643 33.56 6.37 -39.89
N GLN A 644 33.30 7.66 -40.15
CA GLN A 644 34.27 8.64 -40.63
C GLN A 644 34.44 9.87 -39.73
N SER A 645 34.24 9.72 -38.41
CA SER A 645 34.50 10.79 -37.43
C SER A 645 35.93 10.71 -36.86
N ASP A 646 36.77 11.73 -37.13
CA ASP A 646 38.18 11.79 -36.67
C ASP A 646 38.29 12.35 -35.23
N PHE A 647 38.62 11.47 -34.28
CA PHE A 647 38.68 11.76 -32.84
C PHE A 647 39.98 12.48 -32.43
N LYS A 648 40.18 13.73 -32.90
CA LYS A 648 41.38 14.55 -32.58
C LYS A 648 41.12 15.87 -31.84
N VAL A 649 39.92 16.08 -31.30
CA VAL A 649 39.53 17.34 -30.62
C VAL A 649 39.74 17.30 -29.08
N PHE A 650 40.08 16.13 -28.51
CA PHE A 650 40.17 15.93 -27.04
C PHE A 650 41.58 15.67 -26.48
N ALA A 651 42.64 16.08 -27.20
CA ALA A 651 43.97 16.22 -26.63
C ALA A 651 44.16 17.66 -26.13
N GLY A 652 44.23 17.85 -24.80
CA GLY A 652 44.03 19.17 -24.16
C GLY A 652 45.29 20.03 -23.95
N THR A 653 45.08 21.26 -23.49
CA THR A 653 46.11 22.13 -22.90
C THR A 653 45.55 22.94 -21.71
N GLN A 654 46.41 23.51 -20.88
CA GLN A 654 46.06 24.08 -19.56
C GLN A 654 45.36 25.46 -19.61
N PRO A 655 44.53 25.82 -18.61
CA PRO A 655 44.03 27.18 -18.44
C PRO A 655 45.08 28.09 -17.76
N HIS A 656 45.43 29.21 -18.41
CA HIS A 656 46.24 30.27 -17.80
C HIS A 656 45.39 31.24 -16.95
N VAL A 657 46.00 31.76 -15.88
CA VAL A 657 45.45 32.84 -15.05
C VAL A 657 45.40 34.16 -15.81
N PHE A 658 44.31 34.93 -15.67
CA PHE A 658 44.30 36.36 -15.93
C PHE A 658 43.52 37.11 -14.84
N VAL A 659 43.97 38.32 -14.51
CA VAL A 659 43.47 39.19 -13.44
C VAL A 659 43.33 40.62 -14.01
N PHE A 660 42.30 41.35 -13.57
CA PHE A 660 42.21 42.80 -13.28
C PHE A 660 40.70 43.11 -13.05
N VAL A 661 40.18 43.60 -11.91
CA VAL A 661 40.47 44.77 -11.04
C VAL A 661 39.70 46.04 -11.49
N TYR A 662 39.43 46.94 -10.53
CA TYR A 662 38.56 48.15 -10.53
C TYR A 662 37.06 47.90 -10.25
N VAL A 663 36.40 48.65 -9.34
CA VAL A 663 36.90 49.51 -8.25
C VAL A 663 35.85 49.62 -7.12
N LEU A 664 36.29 49.88 -5.89
CA LEU A 664 35.43 50.42 -4.81
C LEU A 664 36.00 51.77 -4.38
N SER A 665 35.12 52.74 -4.11
CA SER A 665 35.48 54.11 -3.78
C SER A 665 35.29 54.39 -2.29
N ASP A 666 36.35 54.87 -1.62
CA ASP A 666 36.26 55.40 -0.26
C ASP A 666 35.31 56.60 -0.17
N PHE A 667 34.61 56.69 0.96
CA PHE A 667 34.21 57.99 1.52
C PHE A 667 34.09 57.91 3.04
N ALA A 668 34.98 58.58 3.75
CA ALA A 668 34.94 58.67 5.21
C ALA A 668 35.51 60.02 5.70
N GLN A 669 34.68 60.85 6.34
CA GLN A 669 35.13 61.83 7.34
C GLN A 669 34.00 62.27 8.29
N LYS A 670 34.37 62.97 9.36
CA LYS A 670 33.61 63.12 10.61
C LYS A 670 32.96 64.51 10.76
N SER A 671 31.88 64.64 11.55
CA SER A 671 31.81 65.64 12.64
C SER A 671 30.55 65.57 13.54
N ASN A 672 30.79 65.21 14.81
CA ASN A 672 30.25 65.72 16.10
C ASN A 672 28.79 66.21 16.33
N ALA A 673 28.33 65.88 17.56
CA ALA A 673 27.27 66.51 18.38
C ALA A 673 25.80 66.25 17.97
N CYS A 674 24.81 66.27 18.88
CA CYS A 674 24.82 66.64 20.31
C CYS A 674 24.00 65.65 21.20
N ALA A 675 23.94 65.87 22.52
CA ALA A 675 23.39 64.95 23.52
C ALA A 675 21.89 65.15 23.83
N GLY A 676 21.24 64.13 24.42
CA GLY A 676 19.86 64.18 24.91
C GLY A 676 19.48 63.02 25.83
N ASN A 677 19.46 63.24 27.15
CA ASN A 677 19.10 62.22 28.15
C ASN A 677 17.58 61.97 28.24
N ARG A 678 17.17 60.73 28.55
CA ARG A 678 16.25 60.42 29.66
C ARG A 678 16.24 58.93 30.02
N SER A 679 15.76 58.63 31.24
CA SER A 679 16.08 57.39 31.97
C SER A 679 14.85 56.53 32.30
N MET A 680 15.11 55.23 32.46
CA MET A 680 14.46 54.25 33.36
C MET A 680 12.95 54.31 33.65
N SER A 681 12.32 53.13 33.54
CA SER A 681 11.68 52.51 34.72
C SER A 681 11.64 50.98 34.59
N PHE A 682 12.15 50.27 35.60
CA PHE A 682 11.91 48.85 35.84
C PHE A 682 10.53 48.66 36.47
N PHE A 683 9.85 47.54 36.23
CA PHE A 683 9.07 46.85 37.26
C PHE A 683 8.93 45.36 36.94
N GLY A 684 9.26 44.50 37.91
CA GLY A 684 9.01 43.06 37.84
C GLY A 684 7.92 42.66 38.83
N GLY A 685 7.09 41.68 38.45
CA GLY A 685 6.12 41.02 39.32
C GLY A 685 6.57 39.60 39.66
N LYS A 686 6.36 39.16 40.91
CA LYS A 686 6.77 37.83 41.38
C LYS A 686 5.65 36.78 41.24
N SER A 687 6.07 35.52 41.25
CA SER A 687 5.22 34.35 41.58
C SER A 687 4.61 34.48 42.98
N GLU A 688 3.38 33.99 43.16
CA GLU A 688 3.03 33.03 44.23
C GLU A 688 1.57 32.53 44.09
N ARG A 689 1.38 31.31 43.57
CA ARG A 689 0.54 30.21 44.11
C ARG A 689 0.30 29.09 43.09
#